data_AF-A0A1G2YFF4-F1
#
_entry.id   AF-A0A1G2YFF4-F1
#
_cell.length_a   1.000
_cell.length_b   1.000
_cell.length_c   1.000
_cell.angle_alpha   90.00
_cell.angle_beta   90.00
_cell.angle_gamma   90.00
#
_symmetry.space_group_name_H-M   'P 1'
#
loop_
_entity.id
_entity.type
_entity.pdbx_description
1 polymer ?
#
loop_
_entity_poly.entity_id
_entity_poly.type
_entity_poly.pdbx_seq_one_letter_code
_entity_poly.pdbx_strand_id
1 'polypeptide(L)'
;MKIIKCYKEIWLMRRAFFLMAVLPALIICNHVFAGCVTELLMEEGDANVVGDTSGSANNAYFVGQPIWQGGHGGVSQYCLRFDGSNYFEAPDSPSLDSITTGFTMTAWINVDQNSASDTIVWKLGAFRIWKNNANLTISLTGVSTVQNVVLTTIPNGLWQHIAITYNGQWLKAYVNGTSVYSNRVNGSNVSIATSNNPLRVGWYNSGSIHYRGQIDNIRLYNNALSSTEIIADKSSDIIPTQPLTIIQSGVAATAIVIPTGTTIETETVAANELQYHIKQATGITLGIYEENNKPTTFNGLIYIGKCDATASSGINAYYLDDNAYVVRNVGNDLFLSGHDSTGSPLGCLHLNDTRIGTMLAVYKYLEKYMGVKWLWPGPNGEVIPTTHDLVANNISIIGKPVLKHTRLQDYNPWNWGFSTGGWASNVVRENYMNAQSLWMRRQGFCRSINLEYSHVFENWWDTYHDTHPEYFNMLPDGTRRPDPYYQGGSGASVSMCLSDPNFHKQIVNSWIATGRPEFINCCENDTAIKCTCPRCMAWDVQDPDLTVPWSERLIYARNAFNTAQSDWYKYLGSMSTRYAKFILAVQQEAESRGYANAKIFGFAYWNYYKKPLDELNLNNRITIGVVPDYYFPWTDARQQTFRDSWNAWADGGAQLFLRPNYFLAGYNFPVNFSRRFGSDFLFALRRDMFATIFDSLTGQWSTQAPNLYMLARVQTHVDTGWENWGADVNGDGRIDIGDLAVFSNWWLNDVTSCEPGNRCGDINGNGDVNFDDFVQLAGNWHNNNAEVESILDEFYNSFGHAKTEVRAYFDYWEEISDAAGSQTLPDEAFAPQIFTPSVMAVGRTLMTNAQNAAEGDPVAVRLVNFLEKGLTNAEKTLAAIKARQDYINYGNSYLSAWQAAHADLNNYRALVEADFICNMGWLDYFVEQYW
;
A
#
# COMPACT_ATOMS: atom_id res chain seq x y z
N MET A 1 18.91 -43.32 -21.82
CA MET A 1 17.97 -43.39 -22.98
C MET A 1 16.48 -43.40 -22.61
N LYS A 2 16.06 -43.79 -21.38
CA LYS A 2 14.65 -43.68 -20.95
C LYS A 2 14.20 -42.29 -20.46
N ILE A 3 15.14 -41.44 -20.00
CA ILE A 3 14.83 -40.08 -19.49
C ILE A 3 14.49 -39.07 -20.62
N ILE A 4 15.06 -39.24 -21.82
CA ILE A 4 14.80 -38.33 -22.96
C ILE A 4 13.39 -38.53 -23.55
N LYS A 5 12.80 -39.72 -23.40
CA LYS A 5 11.42 -40.00 -23.87
C LYS A 5 10.36 -39.33 -22.98
N CYS A 6 10.59 -39.29 -21.66
CA CYS A 6 9.73 -38.61 -20.69
C CYS A 6 9.68 -37.09 -20.92
N TYR A 7 10.82 -36.45 -21.22
CA TYR A 7 10.85 -35.01 -21.49
C TYR A 7 10.13 -34.62 -22.79
N LYS A 8 10.20 -35.44 -23.85
CA LYS A 8 9.44 -35.19 -25.09
C LYS A 8 7.94 -35.36 -24.89
N GLU A 9 7.51 -36.34 -24.10
CA GLU A 9 6.08 -36.55 -23.81
C GLU A 9 5.51 -35.50 -22.85
N ILE A 10 6.27 -35.05 -21.85
CA ILE A 10 5.89 -33.94 -20.97
C ILE A 10 5.87 -32.61 -21.74
N TRP A 11 6.78 -32.39 -22.68
CA TRP A 11 6.80 -31.20 -23.53
C TRP A 11 5.66 -31.19 -24.55
N LEU A 12 5.32 -32.34 -25.14
CA LEU A 12 4.16 -32.52 -26.01
C LEU A 12 2.83 -32.41 -25.24
N MET A 13 2.74 -32.98 -24.02
CA MET A 13 1.56 -32.83 -23.15
C MET A 13 1.40 -31.39 -22.67
N ARG A 14 2.47 -30.68 -22.30
CA ARG A 14 2.40 -29.26 -21.93
C ARG A 14 2.00 -28.38 -23.11
N ARG A 15 2.48 -28.65 -24.33
CA ARG A 15 2.00 -27.95 -25.55
C ARG A 15 0.56 -28.30 -25.89
N ALA A 16 0.14 -29.56 -25.69
CA ALA A 16 -1.23 -29.99 -25.90
C ALA A 16 -2.17 -29.41 -24.84
N PHE A 17 -1.73 -29.24 -23.58
CA PHE A 17 -2.47 -28.56 -22.51
C PHE A 17 -2.49 -27.04 -22.73
N PHE A 18 -1.40 -26.45 -23.21
CA PHE A 18 -1.37 -25.02 -23.59
C PHE A 18 -2.29 -24.77 -24.78
N LEU A 19 -2.29 -25.64 -25.81
CA LEU A 19 -3.24 -25.56 -26.92
C LEU A 19 -4.67 -25.90 -26.47
N MET A 20 -4.88 -26.85 -25.55
CA MET A 20 -6.22 -27.22 -25.03
C MET A 20 -6.75 -26.32 -23.92
N ALA A 21 -5.97 -25.38 -23.37
CA ALA A 21 -6.41 -24.39 -22.38
C ALA A 21 -6.43 -22.97 -22.95
N VAL A 22 -5.47 -22.64 -23.83
CA VAL A 22 -5.39 -21.34 -24.51
C VAL A 22 -6.32 -21.28 -25.72
N LEU A 23 -6.55 -22.37 -26.47
CA LEU A 23 -7.60 -22.33 -27.50
C LEU A 23 -9.00 -22.19 -26.90
N PRO A 24 -9.45 -22.91 -25.87
CA PRO A 24 -10.75 -22.63 -25.27
C PRO A 24 -10.80 -21.23 -24.63
N ALA A 25 -9.75 -20.71 -24.01
CA ALA A 25 -9.76 -19.34 -23.50
C ALA A 25 -9.83 -18.28 -24.62
N LEU A 26 -9.12 -18.47 -25.74
CA LEU A 26 -9.25 -17.63 -26.95
C LEU A 26 -10.57 -17.86 -27.70
N ILE A 27 -11.14 -19.06 -27.66
CA ILE A 27 -12.43 -19.42 -28.26
C ILE A 27 -13.57 -18.90 -27.38
N ILE A 28 -13.43 -18.88 -26.06
CA ILE A 28 -14.36 -18.28 -25.10
C ILE A 28 -14.30 -16.75 -25.24
N CYS A 29 -13.12 -16.13 -25.31
CA CYS A 29 -13.02 -14.69 -25.60
C CYS A 29 -13.57 -14.32 -26.99
N ASN A 30 -13.29 -15.13 -28.03
CA ASN A 30 -13.87 -14.91 -29.37
C ASN A 30 -15.38 -15.24 -29.44
N HIS A 31 -15.94 -16.04 -28.51
CA HIS A 31 -17.37 -16.33 -28.46
C HIS A 31 -18.17 -15.37 -27.57
N VAL A 32 -17.58 -14.81 -26.52
CA VAL A 32 -18.24 -13.82 -25.63
C VAL A 32 -18.64 -12.55 -26.37
N PHE A 33 -17.90 -12.15 -27.41
CA PHE A 33 -18.23 -10.99 -28.26
C PHE A 33 -18.90 -11.34 -29.59
N ALA A 34 -19.14 -12.62 -29.88
CA ALA A 34 -19.85 -13.02 -31.09
C ALA A 34 -21.30 -12.53 -31.01
N GLY A 35 -21.63 -11.53 -31.84
CA GLY A 35 -22.95 -10.91 -31.87
C GLY A 35 -23.06 -9.58 -31.12
N CYS A 36 -21.98 -9.04 -30.55
CA CYS A 36 -21.95 -7.65 -30.06
C CYS A 36 -22.12 -6.69 -31.24
N VAL A 37 -23.16 -5.85 -31.19
CA VAL A 37 -23.49 -4.89 -32.25
C VAL A 37 -23.29 -3.44 -31.82
N THR A 38 -23.10 -3.18 -30.53
CA THR A 38 -22.76 -1.84 -30.02
C THR A 38 -22.03 -2.01 -28.70
N GLU A 39 -20.90 -1.35 -28.55
CA GLU A 39 -20.14 -1.28 -27.29
C GLU A 39 -19.71 0.17 -27.06
N LEU A 40 -20.29 0.80 -26.04
CA LEU A 40 -20.02 2.17 -25.64
C LEU A 40 -19.38 2.13 -24.26
N LEU A 41 -18.05 2.10 -24.25
CA LEU A 41 -17.28 1.97 -23.01
C LEU A 41 -17.32 3.24 -22.16
N MET A 42 -17.55 4.42 -22.77
CA MET A 42 -17.57 5.70 -22.05
C MET A 42 -16.25 5.95 -21.31
N GLU A 43 -15.15 5.84 -22.05
CA GLU A 43 -13.78 6.00 -21.53
C GLU A 43 -13.06 7.18 -22.18
N GLU A 44 -13.75 7.96 -23.00
CA GLU A 44 -13.16 9.01 -23.83
C GLU A 44 -12.85 10.32 -23.08
N GLY A 45 -13.38 10.51 -21.86
CA GLY A 45 -13.20 11.78 -21.13
C GLY A 45 -13.83 12.94 -21.91
N ASP A 46 -13.24 14.14 -22.03
CA ASP A 46 -13.84 15.36 -22.65
C ASP A 46 -14.30 15.28 -24.14
N ALA A 47 -14.44 14.09 -24.72
CA ALA A 47 -15.03 13.92 -26.04
C ALA A 47 -16.52 14.30 -26.05
N ASN A 48 -17.00 14.78 -27.20
CA ASN A 48 -18.42 15.05 -27.49
C ASN A 48 -19.13 13.89 -28.22
N VAL A 49 -18.47 12.73 -28.27
CA VAL A 49 -18.91 11.50 -28.92
C VAL A 49 -18.37 10.32 -28.12
N VAL A 50 -19.15 9.24 -28.03
CA VAL A 50 -18.70 7.95 -27.50
C VAL A 50 -18.55 6.99 -28.67
N GLY A 51 -17.37 6.41 -28.83
CA GLY A 51 -17.04 5.51 -29.91
C GLY A 51 -17.64 4.13 -29.70
N ASP A 52 -18.11 3.50 -30.79
CA ASP A 52 -18.49 2.09 -30.77
C ASP A 52 -17.27 1.18 -30.98
N THR A 53 -16.85 0.48 -29.94
CA THR A 53 -15.70 -0.43 -29.97
C THR A 53 -16.06 -1.85 -30.41
N SER A 54 -17.35 -2.15 -30.66
CA SER A 54 -17.79 -3.46 -31.17
C SER A 54 -17.38 -3.73 -32.62
N GLY A 55 -16.97 -2.68 -33.35
CA GLY A 55 -16.65 -2.73 -34.78
C GLY A 55 -17.85 -2.53 -35.72
N SER A 56 -19.05 -2.25 -35.18
CA SER A 56 -20.27 -2.02 -35.95
C SER A 56 -20.49 -0.56 -36.36
N ALA A 57 -19.61 0.35 -35.91
CA ALA A 57 -19.62 1.79 -36.19
C ALA A 57 -20.89 2.53 -35.72
N ASN A 58 -21.54 2.04 -34.66
CA ASN A 58 -22.71 2.66 -34.02
C ASN A 58 -22.30 3.74 -33.01
N ASN A 59 -21.43 4.68 -33.42
CA ASN A 59 -20.96 5.77 -32.58
C ASN A 59 -22.13 6.61 -32.05
N ALA A 60 -22.05 7.02 -30.79
CA ALA A 60 -23.11 7.78 -30.11
C ALA A 60 -22.73 9.26 -29.96
N TYR A 61 -23.56 10.15 -30.49
CA TYR A 61 -23.36 11.59 -30.47
C TYR A 61 -24.16 12.26 -29.35
N PHE A 62 -23.56 13.25 -28.68
CA PHE A 62 -24.21 13.95 -27.58
C PHE A 62 -25.30 14.92 -28.05
N VAL A 63 -26.44 14.90 -27.35
CA VAL A 63 -27.51 15.89 -27.45
C VAL A 63 -27.74 16.48 -26.07
N GLY A 64 -27.34 17.74 -25.91
CA GLY A 64 -26.95 18.26 -24.58
C GLY A 64 -25.57 17.72 -24.19
N GLN A 65 -24.82 18.42 -23.35
CA GLN A 65 -23.48 17.98 -22.94
C GLN A 65 -23.59 17.23 -21.60
N PRO A 66 -23.65 15.88 -21.58
CA PRO A 66 -23.49 15.12 -20.35
C PRO A 66 -22.09 15.34 -19.76
N ILE A 67 -21.96 15.16 -18.45
CA ILE A 67 -20.72 15.49 -17.73
C ILE A 67 -19.93 14.21 -17.48
N TRP A 68 -18.69 14.18 -17.94
CA TRP A 68 -17.75 13.12 -17.63
C TRP A 68 -17.39 13.11 -16.13
N GLN A 69 -17.45 11.94 -15.51
CA GLN A 69 -17.11 11.74 -14.09
C GLN A 69 -16.22 10.50 -13.91
N GLY A 70 -15.68 10.29 -12.71
CA GLY A 70 -14.95 9.06 -12.39
C GLY A 70 -15.84 7.83 -12.57
N GLY A 71 -15.30 6.80 -13.20
CA GLY A 71 -16.02 5.57 -13.53
C GLY A 71 -16.44 4.73 -12.32
N HIS A 72 -17.10 3.62 -12.58
CA HIS A 72 -17.60 2.71 -11.55
C HIS A 72 -16.45 1.86 -10.94
N GLY A 73 -16.40 1.79 -9.60
CA GLY A 73 -15.60 0.79 -8.87
C GLY A 73 -14.07 0.80 -9.07
N GLY A 74 -13.49 1.84 -9.67
CA GLY A 74 -12.04 1.89 -9.96
C GLY A 74 -11.59 0.97 -11.11
N VAL A 75 -12.53 0.36 -11.84
CA VAL A 75 -12.23 -0.55 -12.98
C VAL A 75 -12.33 0.20 -14.32
N SER A 76 -13.40 0.97 -14.53
CA SER A 76 -13.56 1.98 -15.59
C SER A 76 -12.97 3.34 -15.19
N GLN A 77 -12.35 4.10 -16.09
CA GLN A 77 -11.78 5.41 -15.77
C GLN A 77 -12.84 6.49 -15.72
N TYR A 78 -13.77 6.46 -16.66
CA TYR A 78 -14.85 7.43 -16.76
C TYR A 78 -16.22 6.79 -16.75
N CYS A 79 -17.21 7.62 -16.46
CA CYS A 79 -18.59 7.38 -16.77
C CYS A 79 -19.22 8.69 -17.24
N LEU A 80 -20.42 8.60 -17.81
CA LEU A 80 -21.21 9.79 -18.15
C LEU A 80 -22.28 10.04 -17.11
N ARG A 81 -22.29 11.26 -16.56
CA ARG A 81 -23.37 11.79 -15.73
C ARG A 81 -24.40 12.52 -16.58
N PHE A 82 -25.64 12.06 -16.47
CA PHE A 82 -26.80 12.68 -17.10
C PHE A 82 -27.62 13.45 -16.07
N ASP A 83 -28.07 14.64 -16.44
CA ASP A 83 -28.85 15.55 -15.58
C ASP A 83 -30.38 15.49 -15.84
N GLY A 84 -30.78 14.64 -16.79
CA GLY A 84 -32.15 14.52 -17.25
C GLY A 84 -32.55 15.53 -18.33
N SER A 85 -31.60 16.28 -18.90
CA SER A 85 -31.80 17.14 -20.07
C SER A 85 -30.85 16.82 -21.23
N ASN A 86 -29.80 16.05 -20.96
CA ASN A 86 -28.84 15.54 -21.93
C ASN A 86 -29.01 14.04 -22.17
N TYR A 87 -28.52 13.57 -23.33
CA TYR A 87 -28.58 12.18 -23.76
C TYR A 87 -27.59 11.94 -24.91
N PHE A 88 -27.44 10.68 -25.33
CA PHE A 88 -26.72 10.38 -26.57
C PHE A 88 -27.57 9.62 -27.57
N GLU A 89 -27.23 9.79 -28.85
CA GLU A 89 -27.94 9.25 -29.99
C GLU A 89 -26.96 8.58 -30.95
N ALA A 90 -27.14 7.28 -31.19
CA ALA A 90 -26.50 6.57 -32.29
C ALA A 90 -27.51 6.46 -33.46
N PRO A 91 -27.14 6.89 -34.68
CA PRO A 91 -27.99 6.75 -35.86
C PRO A 91 -28.43 5.31 -36.10
N ASP A 92 -29.55 5.16 -36.79
CA ASP A 92 -30.02 3.84 -37.19
C ASP A 92 -29.02 3.14 -38.13
N SER A 93 -28.93 1.81 -38.04
CA SER A 93 -27.99 1.00 -38.80
C SER A 93 -28.48 -0.45 -38.99
N PRO A 94 -28.00 -1.15 -40.05
CA PRO A 94 -28.32 -2.56 -40.26
C PRO A 94 -27.91 -3.49 -39.11
N SER A 95 -26.85 -3.13 -38.35
CA SER A 95 -26.40 -3.92 -37.21
C SER A 95 -27.37 -3.80 -36.04
N LEU A 96 -27.94 -2.62 -35.77
CA LEU A 96 -29.00 -2.45 -34.78
C LEU A 96 -30.31 -3.16 -35.18
N ASP A 97 -30.64 -3.18 -36.46
CA ASP A 97 -31.80 -3.90 -37.00
C ASP A 97 -31.62 -5.42 -37.04
N SER A 98 -30.41 -5.94 -36.75
CA SER A 98 -30.17 -7.37 -36.65
C SER A 98 -30.74 -7.99 -35.35
N ILE A 99 -31.04 -7.17 -34.34
CA ILE A 99 -31.59 -7.58 -33.04
C ILE A 99 -33.07 -7.96 -33.20
N THR A 100 -33.32 -9.18 -33.69
CA THR A 100 -34.67 -9.66 -34.05
C THR A 100 -35.06 -10.96 -33.35
N THR A 101 -34.15 -11.91 -33.21
CA THR A 101 -34.43 -13.25 -32.63
C THR A 101 -33.66 -13.54 -31.35
N GLY A 102 -32.69 -12.68 -31.02
CA GLY A 102 -31.91 -12.70 -29.80
C GLY A 102 -31.59 -11.27 -29.36
N PHE A 103 -31.45 -11.10 -28.05
CA PHE A 103 -31.23 -9.80 -27.43
C PHE A 103 -30.41 -9.99 -26.15
N THR A 104 -29.35 -9.19 -26.00
CA THR A 104 -28.76 -8.89 -24.71
C THR A 104 -28.46 -7.40 -24.62
N MET A 105 -28.80 -6.77 -23.51
CA MET A 105 -28.31 -5.44 -23.14
C MET A 105 -27.64 -5.54 -21.79
N THR A 106 -26.41 -5.00 -21.70
CA THR A 106 -25.69 -4.84 -20.43
C THR A 106 -25.27 -3.39 -20.24
N ALA A 107 -25.21 -2.96 -18.98
CA ALA A 107 -24.79 -1.62 -18.59
C ALA A 107 -24.40 -1.58 -17.11
N TRP A 108 -23.42 -0.75 -16.77
CA TRP A 108 -23.25 -0.26 -15.40
C TRP A 108 -24.09 1.01 -15.22
N ILE A 109 -24.88 1.04 -14.15
CA ILE A 109 -25.76 2.17 -13.84
C ILE A 109 -25.64 2.59 -12.38
N ASN A 110 -25.73 3.89 -12.13
CA ASN A 110 -25.98 4.47 -10.81
C ASN A 110 -27.05 5.55 -10.94
N VAL A 111 -28.25 5.27 -10.44
CA VAL A 111 -29.39 6.19 -10.56
C VAL A 111 -29.42 7.14 -9.37
N ASP A 112 -29.63 8.44 -9.61
CA ASP A 112 -29.71 9.46 -8.56
C ASP A 112 -30.80 9.12 -7.51
N GLN A 113 -30.55 9.50 -6.25
CA GLN A 113 -31.41 9.16 -5.10
C GLN A 113 -32.89 9.55 -5.25
N ASN A 114 -33.19 10.63 -5.98
CA ASN A 114 -34.54 11.19 -6.10
C ASN A 114 -35.22 10.86 -7.45
N SER A 115 -34.66 9.97 -8.27
CA SER A 115 -35.22 9.71 -9.60
C SER A 115 -36.35 8.68 -9.59
N ALA A 116 -37.46 9.02 -10.26
CA ALA A 116 -38.69 8.24 -10.31
C ALA A 116 -38.91 7.52 -11.65
N SER A 117 -38.37 8.04 -12.77
CA SER A 117 -38.42 7.30 -14.05
C SER A 117 -37.27 7.69 -14.97
N ASP A 118 -36.44 6.70 -15.32
CA ASP A 118 -35.15 6.90 -15.99
C ASP A 118 -35.03 5.96 -17.19
N THR A 119 -34.97 6.51 -18.40
CA THR A 119 -34.74 5.69 -19.60
C THR A 119 -33.25 5.38 -19.72
N ILE A 120 -32.88 4.11 -19.60
CA ILE A 120 -31.49 3.66 -19.71
C ILE A 120 -31.18 3.55 -21.20
N VAL A 121 -31.80 2.60 -21.91
CA VAL A 121 -31.59 2.41 -23.36
C VAL A 121 -32.94 2.33 -24.08
N TRP A 122 -33.04 2.96 -25.25
CA TRP A 122 -34.25 2.93 -26.07
C TRP A 122 -33.98 3.00 -27.57
N LYS A 123 -34.55 2.04 -28.31
CA LYS A 123 -34.73 2.12 -29.76
C LYS A 123 -36.23 2.13 -30.06
N LEU A 124 -36.78 3.31 -30.37
CA LEU A 124 -38.21 3.51 -30.60
C LEU A 124 -38.73 2.53 -31.65
N GLY A 125 -39.80 1.79 -31.37
CA GLY A 125 -40.36 0.78 -32.28
C GLY A 125 -39.70 -0.60 -32.21
N ALA A 126 -38.62 -0.77 -31.43
CA ALA A 126 -37.95 -2.05 -31.22
C ALA A 126 -37.96 -2.43 -29.73
N PHE A 127 -37.12 -1.84 -28.88
CA PHE A 127 -37.02 -2.21 -27.47
C PHE A 127 -36.76 -1.00 -26.57
N ARG A 128 -37.13 -1.11 -25.29
CA ARG A 128 -36.88 -0.10 -24.25
C ARG A 128 -36.53 -0.75 -22.92
N ILE A 129 -35.51 -0.23 -22.24
CA ILE A 129 -35.15 -0.58 -20.87
C ILE A 129 -35.11 0.70 -20.04
N TRP A 130 -35.86 0.72 -18.96
CA TRP A 130 -35.98 1.90 -18.11
C TRP A 130 -36.31 1.51 -16.68
N LYS A 131 -36.05 2.44 -15.78
CA LYS A 131 -36.49 2.37 -14.40
C LYS A 131 -37.84 3.07 -14.26
N ASN A 132 -38.80 2.40 -13.62
CA ASN A 132 -40.10 2.93 -13.26
C ASN A 132 -40.30 2.81 -11.75
N ASN A 133 -40.25 3.93 -11.04
CA ASN A 133 -40.05 4.00 -9.60
C ASN A 133 -38.81 3.20 -9.16
N ALA A 134 -38.98 2.13 -8.37
CA ALA A 134 -37.87 1.26 -7.96
C ALA A 134 -37.60 0.11 -8.97
N ASN A 135 -38.43 -0.06 -10.00
CA ASN A 135 -38.46 -1.27 -10.81
C ASN A 135 -37.72 -1.11 -12.14
N LEU A 136 -36.76 -2.00 -12.40
CA LEU A 136 -36.20 -2.19 -13.73
C LEU A 136 -37.25 -2.85 -14.63
N THR A 137 -37.55 -2.22 -15.77
CA THR A 137 -38.65 -2.60 -16.67
C THR A 137 -38.14 -2.71 -18.10
N ILE A 138 -38.67 -3.67 -18.85
CA ILE A 138 -38.38 -3.86 -20.28
C ILE A 138 -39.65 -3.87 -21.13
N SER A 139 -39.53 -3.38 -22.37
CA SER A 139 -40.50 -3.61 -23.45
C SER A 139 -39.78 -4.07 -24.71
N LEU A 140 -40.32 -5.11 -25.34
CA LEU A 140 -39.91 -5.60 -26.66
C LEU A 140 -41.10 -5.50 -27.62
N THR A 141 -41.03 -4.61 -28.60
CA THR A 141 -42.02 -4.44 -29.67
C THR A 141 -41.94 -5.64 -30.60
N GLY A 142 -43.08 -6.16 -31.06
CA GLY A 142 -43.16 -7.43 -31.79
C GLY A 142 -43.36 -8.64 -30.88
N VAL A 143 -43.02 -8.53 -29.58
CA VAL A 143 -43.24 -9.58 -28.57
C VAL A 143 -44.40 -9.18 -27.65
N SER A 144 -45.63 -9.55 -28.03
CA SER A 144 -46.87 -9.09 -27.37
C SER A 144 -46.93 -9.29 -25.84
N THR A 145 -46.24 -10.30 -25.29
CA THR A 145 -46.20 -10.59 -23.86
C THR A 145 -45.05 -9.90 -23.10
N VAL A 146 -44.17 -9.18 -23.80
CA VAL A 146 -43.06 -8.42 -23.21
C VAL A 146 -43.30 -6.92 -23.37
N GLN A 147 -44.49 -6.46 -23.00
CA GLN A 147 -44.82 -5.04 -22.92
C GLN A 147 -44.83 -4.59 -21.46
N ASN A 148 -43.95 -3.65 -21.10
CA ASN A 148 -43.81 -3.12 -19.73
C ASN A 148 -43.65 -4.20 -18.65
N VAL A 149 -42.80 -5.20 -18.89
CA VAL A 149 -42.52 -6.27 -17.93
C VAL A 149 -41.59 -5.75 -16.84
N VAL A 150 -42.05 -5.82 -15.59
CA VAL A 150 -41.23 -5.55 -14.40
C VAL A 150 -40.33 -6.76 -14.14
N LEU A 151 -39.02 -6.53 -14.10
CA LEU A 151 -38.01 -7.57 -13.95
C LEU A 151 -37.58 -7.73 -12.49
N THR A 152 -37.19 -6.63 -11.85
CA THR A 152 -36.69 -6.60 -10.48
C THR A 152 -36.68 -5.18 -9.93
N THR A 153 -36.46 -5.03 -8.62
CA THR A 153 -36.16 -3.74 -7.99
C THR A 153 -34.67 -3.44 -8.00
N ILE A 154 -34.28 -2.19 -8.26
CA ILE A 154 -32.89 -1.72 -8.20
C ILE A 154 -32.75 -0.50 -7.25
N PRO A 155 -31.83 -0.50 -6.27
CA PRO A 155 -31.59 0.63 -5.38
C PRO A 155 -31.03 1.86 -6.10
N ASN A 156 -31.32 3.05 -5.57
CA ASN A 156 -30.73 4.30 -6.03
C ASN A 156 -29.39 4.56 -5.31
N GLY A 157 -28.50 5.34 -5.94
CA GLY A 157 -27.25 5.83 -5.35
C GLY A 157 -26.12 4.81 -5.27
N LEU A 158 -26.29 3.62 -5.84
CA LEU A 158 -25.29 2.55 -5.88
C LEU A 158 -25.01 2.16 -7.33
N TRP A 159 -23.75 1.87 -7.63
CA TRP A 159 -23.36 1.27 -8.91
C TRP A 159 -23.84 -0.18 -8.98
N GLN A 160 -24.47 -0.53 -10.10
CA GLN A 160 -24.94 -1.88 -10.37
C GLN A 160 -24.73 -2.25 -11.82
N HIS A 161 -24.24 -3.45 -12.07
CA HIS A 161 -24.27 -4.04 -13.40
C HIS A 161 -25.63 -4.66 -13.65
N ILE A 162 -26.32 -4.24 -14.70
CA ILE A 162 -27.58 -4.85 -15.14
C ILE A 162 -27.36 -5.58 -16.45
N ALA A 163 -28.00 -6.74 -16.61
CA ALA A 163 -28.09 -7.41 -17.89
C ALA A 163 -29.50 -7.98 -18.13
N ILE A 164 -29.99 -7.87 -19.36
CA ILE A 164 -31.29 -8.43 -19.74
C ILE A 164 -31.13 -9.23 -21.03
N THR A 165 -31.57 -10.49 -21.03
CA THR A 165 -31.45 -11.39 -22.18
C THR A 165 -32.81 -11.90 -22.65
N TYR A 166 -32.99 -12.01 -23.97
CA TYR A 166 -34.15 -12.63 -24.59
C TYR A 166 -33.76 -13.48 -25.79
N ASN A 167 -34.08 -14.78 -25.77
CA ASN A 167 -33.68 -15.74 -26.81
C ASN A 167 -34.82 -16.15 -27.77
N GLY A 168 -35.89 -15.36 -27.83
CA GLY A 168 -37.11 -15.71 -28.55
C GLY A 168 -38.13 -16.50 -27.71
N GLN A 169 -37.74 -17.09 -26.57
CA GLN A 169 -38.65 -17.84 -25.68
C GLN A 169 -38.55 -17.43 -24.21
N TRP A 170 -37.36 -17.14 -23.73
CA TRP A 170 -37.07 -16.84 -22.33
C TRP A 170 -36.59 -15.42 -22.19
N LEU A 171 -37.17 -14.69 -21.25
CA LEU A 171 -36.71 -13.38 -20.83
C LEU A 171 -36.06 -13.51 -19.45
N LYS A 172 -34.81 -13.11 -19.34
CA LYS A 172 -34.05 -13.15 -18.08
C LYS A 172 -33.46 -11.79 -17.76
N ALA A 173 -33.31 -11.51 -16.47
CA ALA A 173 -32.58 -10.35 -15.98
C ALA A 173 -31.56 -10.74 -14.91
N TYR A 174 -30.47 -9.98 -14.86
CA TYR A 174 -29.36 -10.17 -13.95
C TYR A 174 -28.98 -8.83 -13.32
N VAL A 175 -28.62 -8.86 -12.04
CA VAL A 175 -28.05 -7.72 -11.30
C VAL A 175 -26.73 -8.20 -10.69
N ASN A 176 -25.64 -7.48 -10.95
CA ASN A 176 -24.29 -7.82 -10.51
C ASN A 176 -23.84 -9.25 -10.88
N GLY A 177 -24.37 -9.78 -11.98
CA GLY A 177 -24.06 -11.13 -12.49
C GLY A 177 -24.99 -12.23 -11.97
N THR A 178 -25.82 -11.94 -10.97
CA THR A 178 -26.78 -12.90 -10.40
C THR A 178 -28.12 -12.81 -11.13
N SER A 179 -28.71 -13.94 -11.54
CA SER A 179 -30.04 -13.97 -12.16
C SER A 179 -31.11 -13.62 -11.12
N VAL A 180 -31.90 -12.58 -11.41
CA VAL A 180 -32.96 -12.06 -10.52
C VAL A 180 -34.35 -12.22 -11.11
N TYR A 181 -34.43 -12.54 -12.40
CA TYR A 181 -35.69 -12.77 -13.12
C TYR A 181 -35.47 -13.80 -14.23
N SER A 182 -36.42 -14.73 -14.38
CA SER A 182 -36.43 -15.68 -15.49
C SER A 182 -37.85 -16.17 -15.73
N ASN A 183 -38.47 -15.72 -16.82
CA ASN A 183 -39.81 -16.17 -17.21
C ASN A 183 -39.85 -16.61 -18.67
N ARG A 184 -40.61 -17.67 -18.92
CA ARG A 184 -40.92 -18.12 -20.26
C ARG A 184 -42.02 -17.25 -20.84
N VAL A 185 -41.71 -16.59 -21.95
CA VAL A 185 -42.57 -15.60 -22.61
C VAL A 185 -43.66 -16.28 -23.45
N ASN A 186 -43.34 -17.41 -24.09
CA ASN A 186 -44.29 -18.26 -24.83
C ASN A 186 -43.69 -19.63 -25.24
N GLY A 187 -44.45 -20.39 -26.06
CA GLY A 187 -44.07 -21.72 -26.56
C GLY A 187 -43.32 -21.78 -27.90
N SER A 188 -43.06 -20.66 -28.58
CA SER A 188 -42.45 -20.58 -29.93
C SER A 188 -41.60 -19.32 -30.09
N ASN A 189 -40.57 -19.30 -30.94
CA ASN A 189 -39.70 -18.12 -31.06
C ASN A 189 -40.48 -16.88 -31.56
N VAL A 190 -40.59 -15.82 -30.75
CA VAL A 190 -41.18 -14.53 -31.16
C VAL A 190 -40.07 -13.53 -31.46
N SER A 191 -40.23 -12.77 -32.54
CA SER A 191 -39.25 -11.78 -32.96
C SER A 191 -39.51 -10.40 -32.36
N ILE A 192 -38.43 -9.69 -32.06
CA ILE A 192 -38.42 -8.24 -31.81
C ILE A 192 -38.56 -7.53 -33.17
N ALA A 193 -39.37 -6.46 -33.22
CA ALA A 193 -39.55 -5.64 -34.41
C ALA A 193 -38.31 -4.79 -34.71
N THR A 194 -37.99 -4.60 -36.00
CA THR A 194 -36.97 -3.67 -36.46
C THR A 194 -37.48 -2.24 -36.49
N SER A 195 -36.59 -1.26 -36.54
CA SER A 195 -37.00 0.15 -36.56
C SER A 195 -35.92 1.09 -37.09
N ASN A 196 -36.33 1.94 -38.03
CA ASN A 196 -35.47 2.98 -38.62
C ASN A 196 -35.23 4.20 -37.70
N ASN A 197 -35.49 4.08 -36.40
CA ASN A 197 -35.26 5.14 -35.41
C ASN A 197 -33.88 4.96 -34.75
N PRO A 198 -33.23 6.06 -34.33
CA PRO A 198 -31.94 5.97 -33.67
C PRO A 198 -32.02 5.24 -32.33
N LEU A 199 -30.88 4.70 -31.91
CA LEU A 199 -30.67 4.22 -30.55
C LEU A 199 -30.37 5.42 -29.64
N ARG A 200 -31.09 5.53 -28.52
CA ARG A 200 -30.90 6.58 -27.53
C ARG A 200 -30.61 6.00 -26.16
N VAL A 201 -29.75 6.68 -25.41
CA VAL A 201 -29.53 6.41 -23.99
C VAL A 201 -29.71 7.69 -23.21
N GLY A 202 -30.47 7.60 -22.12
CA GLY A 202 -30.78 8.73 -21.27
C GLY A 202 -32.05 9.50 -21.63
N TRP A 203 -32.78 9.15 -22.71
CA TRP A 203 -33.92 9.94 -23.21
C TRP A 203 -35.15 9.17 -23.67
N TYR A 204 -36.33 9.78 -23.48
CA TYR A 204 -37.63 9.34 -24.00
C TYR A 204 -38.46 10.49 -24.62
N ASN A 205 -39.32 10.17 -25.61
CA ASN A 205 -40.03 11.09 -26.53
C ASN A 205 -41.19 11.89 -25.95
N SER A 206 -41.35 11.93 -24.63
CA SER A 206 -42.23 12.86 -23.95
C SER A 206 -41.41 13.51 -22.85
N GLY A 207 -41.19 14.84 -22.90
CA GLY A 207 -40.19 15.60 -22.14
C GLY A 207 -40.30 15.62 -20.61
N SER A 208 -40.52 14.45 -19.98
CA SER A 208 -40.64 14.23 -18.55
C SER A 208 -40.01 12.91 -18.07
N ILE A 209 -39.39 12.11 -18.95
CA ILE A 209 -38.75 10.83 -18.57
C ILE A 209 -37.33 10.78 -19.14
N HIS A 210 -36.36 11.20 -18.33
CA HIS A 210 -34.95 11.27 -18.69
C HIS A 210 -34.11 10.62 -17.60
N TYR A 211 -32.97 10.04 -17.98
CA TYR A 211 -32.08 9.43 -17.01
C TYR A 211 -31.36 10.50 -16.18
N ARG A 212 -31.38 10.33 -14.86
CA ARG A 212 -30.61 11.13 -13.92
C ARG A 212 -29.69 10.23 -13.11
N GLY A 213 -28.39 10.43 -13.29
CA GLY A 213 -27.38 9.59 -12.64
C GLY A 213 -26.19 9.34 -13.54
N GLN A 214 -25.43 8.31 -13.24
CA GLN A 214 -24.24 7.89 -13.98
C GLN A 214 -24.53 6.59 -14.76
N ILE A 215 -23.98 6.48 -15.96
CA ILE A 215 -24.02 5.27 -16.81
C ILE A 215 -22.62 5.01 -17.33
N ASP A 216 -22.29 3.73 -17.46
CA ASP A 216 -21.01 3.26 -17.97
C ASP A 216 -21.15 1.92 -18.71
N ASN A 217 -20.19 1.59 -19.58
CA ASN A 217 -20.07 0.31 -20.32
C ASN A 217 -21.39 -0.26 -20.85
N ILE A 218 -22.03 0.44 -21.79
CA ILE A 218 -23.24 -0.07 -22.46
C ILE A 218 -22.87 -1.02 -23.58
N ARG A 219 -23.43 -2.23 -23.57
CA ARG A 219 -23.29 -3.19 -24.67
C ARG A 219 -24.64 -3.73 -25.14
N LEU A 220 -24.76 -3.90 -26.46
CA LEU A 220 -25.91 -4.54 -27.11
C LEU A 220 -25.45 -5.71 -27.95
N TYR A 221 -26.17 -6.82 -27.83
CA TYR A 221 -25.93 -8.04 -28.58
C TYR A 221 -27.18 -8.47 -29.33
N ASN A 222 -27.01 -9.01 -30.52
CA ASN A 222 -28.09 -9.59 -31.34
C ASN A 222 -28.40 -11.06 -31.01
N ASN A 223 -27.77 -11.58 -29.95
CA ASN A 223 -27.99 -12.90 -29.35
C ASN A 223 -28.25 -12.78 -27.84
N ALA A 224 -28.86 -13.82 -27.27
CA ALA A 224 -29.02 -13.93 -25.82
C ALA A 224 -27.77 -14.59 -25.21
N LEU A 225 -27.04 -13.85 -24.38
CA LEU A 225 -25.91 -14.36 -23.64
C LEU A 225 -26.36 -15.35 -22.54
N SER A 226 -25.54 -16.36 -22.29
CA SER A 226 -25.65 -17.28 -21.16
C SER A 226 -25.25 -16.61 -19.84
N SER A 227 -25.59 -17.21 -18.70
CA SER A 227 -25.20 -16.69 -17.39
C SER A 227 -23.68 -16.54 -17.23
N THR A 228 -22.90 -17.49 -17.77
CA THR A 228 -21.43 -17.43 -17.75
C THR A 228 -20.91 -16.28 -18.61
N GLU A 229 -21.49 -16.05 -19.79
CA GLU A 229 -21.13 -14.92 -20.65
C GLU A 229 -21.50 -13.58 -20.01
N ILE A 230 -22.62 -13.49 -19.28
CA ILE A 230 -22.98 -12.29 -18.50
C ILE A 230 -21.97 -12.01 -17.37
N ILE A 231 -21.47 -13.04 -16.70
CA ILE A 231 -20.44 -12.86 -15.66
C ILE A 231 -19.13 -12.38 -16.29
N ALA A 232 -18.74 -12.96 -17.44
CA ALA A 232 -17.55 -12.56 -18.18
C ALA A 232 -17.66 -11.12 -18.69
N ASP A 233 -18.80 -10.74 -19.28
CA ASP A 233 -19.06 -9.38 -19.76
C ASP A 233 -19.02 -8.34 -18.64
N LYS A 234 -19.66 -8.64 -17.49
CA LYS A 234 -19.60 -7.77 -16.30
C LYS A 234 -18.16 -7.46 -15.88
N SER A 235 -17.26 -8.45 -16.01
CA SER A 235 -15.85 -8.31 -15.66
C SER A 235 -14.97 -7.76 -16.78
N SER A 236 -15.54 -7.49 -17.95
CA SER A 236 -14.82 -7.03 -19.13
C SER A 236 -14.98 -5.52 -19.30
N ASP A 237 -13.93 -4.78 -18.98
CA ASP A 237 -13.80 -3.33 -19.25
C ASP A 237 -12.66 -3.06 -20.25
N ILE A 238 -12.46 -3.99 -21.20
CA ILE A 238 -11.28 -3.97 -22.07
C ILE A 238 -11.47 -2.92 -23.18
N ILE A 239 -10.81 -1.77 -23.03
CA ILE A 239 -10.50 -0.88 -24.15
C ILE A 239 -9.60 -1.65 -25.13
N PRO A 240 -9.90 -1.69 -26.45
CA PRO A 240 -9.01 -2.29 -27.44
C PRO A 240 -7.64 -1.59 -27.39
N THR A 241 -6.65 -2.29 -26.85
CA THR A 241 -5.26 -1.83 -26.75
C THR A 241 -4.44 -2.50 -27.85
N GLN A 242 -3.60 -1.73 -28.55
CA GLN A 242 -2.57 -2.33 -29.40
C GLN A 242 -1.24 -2.37 -28.62
N PRO A 243 -0.48 -3.46 -28.73
CA PRO A 243 0.81 -3.55 -28.08
C PRO A 243 1.80 -2.54 -28.68
N LEU A 244 2.52 -1.82 -27.82
CA LEU A 244 3.64 -0.96 -28.25
C LEU A 244 4.93 -1.77 -28.22
N THR A 245 5.52 -1.99 -29.40
CA THR A 245 6.89 -2.51 -29.50
C THR A 245 7.87 -1.43 -29.09
N ILE A 246 8.64 -1.67 -28.03
CA ILE A 246 9.62 -0.73 -27.50
C ILE A 246 10.99 -0.98 -28.12
N ILE A 247 11.46 -2.23 -28.04
CA ILE A 247 12.69 -2.71 -28.68
C ILE A 247 12.34 -3.93 -29.53
N GLN A 248 12.87 -3.97 -30.75
CA GLN A 248 12.75 -5.13 -31.63
C GLN A 248 14.06 -5.40 -32.33
N SER A 249 14.52 -6.65 -32.33
CA SER A 249 15.76 -7.07 -32.99
C SER A 249 16.97 -6.23 -32.58
N GLY A 250 17.03 -5.78 -31.32
CA GLY A 250 18.12 -4.96 -30.80
C GLY A 250 18.15 -3.51 -31.33
N VAL A 251 17.04 -2.99 -31.86
CA VAL A 251 16.92 -1.57 -32.23
C VAL A 251 15.72 -0.92 -31.54
N ALA A 252 15.83 0.38 -31.27
CA ALA A 252 14.72 1.18 -30.74
C ALA A 252 13.58 1.25 -31.75
N ALA A 253 12.38 0.84 -31.34
CA ALA A 253 11.15 0.90 -32.14
C ALA A 253 10.21 2.03 -31.68
N THR A 254 10.60 2.78 -30.64
CA THR A 254 9.85 3.89 -30.06
C THR A 254 10.78 4.94 -29.45
N ALA A 255 10.21 6.01 -28.89
CA ALA A 255 10.89 7.03 -28.11
C ALA A 255 10.05 7.46 -26.90
N ILE A 256 10.70 8.09 -25.93
CA ILE A 256 10.07 8.67 -24.74
C ILE A 256 9.75 10.15 -25.05
N VAL A 257 8.55 10.58 -24.66
CA VAL A 257 8.04 11.93 -24.84
C VAL A 257 7.61 12.51 -23.49
N ILE A 258 8.03 13.74 -23.21
CA ILE A 258 7.67 14.53 -22.03
C ILE A 258 6.91 15.80 -22.43
N PRO A 259 6.22 16.49 -21.51
CA PRO A 259 5.43 17.69 -21.84
C PRO A 259 6.29 18.79 -22.47
N THR A 260 5.64 19.73 -23.15
CA THR A 260 6.32 20.88 -23.75
C THR A 260 6.21 22.10 -22.86
N GLY A 261 7.33 22.72 -22.48
CA GLY A 261 7.35 24.03 -21.79
C GLY A 261 6.81 24.05 -20.35
N THR A 262 6.22 22.94 -19.88
CA THR A 262 5.64 22.80 -18.53
C THR A 262 6.15 21.58 -17.78
N THR A 263 7.18 20.90 -18.30
CA THR A 263 7.73 19.69 -17.68
C THR A 263 8.20 19.98 -16.27
N ILE A 264 7.67 19.23 -15.31
CA ILE A 264 8.10 19.30 -13.92
C ILE A 264 9.22 18.29 -13.63
N GLU A 265 9.92 18.48 -12.51
CA GLU A 265 11.06 17.64 -12.13
C GLU A 265 10.67 16.16 -12.00
N THR A 266 9.49 15.86 -11.44
CA THR A 266 8.92 14.49 -11.36
C THR A 266 8.87 13.79 -12.71
N GLU A 267 8.39 14.46 -13.76
CA GLU A 267 8.26 13.90 -15.11
C GLU A 267 9.63 13.68 -15.75
N THR A 268 10.57 14.60 -15.50
CA THR A 268 11.95 14.50 -15.98
C THR A 268 12.66 13.31 -15.34
N VAL A 269 12.55 13.15 -14.02
CA VAL A 269 13.12 12.01 -13.29
C VAL A 269 12.46 10.70 -13.72
N ALA A 270 11.14 10.68 -13.88
CA ALA A 270 10.41 9.50 -14.37
C ALA A 270 10.89 9.05 -15.76
N ALA A 271 11.05 9.98 -16.71
CA ALA A 271 11.55 9.68 -18.05
C ALA A 271 12.99 9.15 -18.04
N ASN A 272 13.86 9.74 -17.22
CA ASN A 272 15.24 9.30 -17.05
C ASN A 272 15.33 7.91 -16.41
N GLU A 273 14.51 7.62 -15.40
CA GLU A 273 14.44 6.31 -14.77
C GLU A 273 13.97 5.25 -15.78
N LEU A 274 12.93 5.52 -16.58
CA LEU A 274 12.50 4.59 -17.61
C LEU A 274 13.61 4.32 -18.65
N GLN A 275 14.24 5.38 -19.17
CA GLN A 275 15.34 5.26 -20.14
C GLN A 275 16.51 4.46 -19.57
N TYR A 276 16.90 4.74 -18.32
CA TYR A 276 17.99 4.06 -17.64
C TYR A 276 17.74 2.55 -17.57
N HIS A 277 16.57 2.13 -17.09
CA HIS A 277 16.27 0.72 -16.90
C HIS A 277 16.09 -0.01 -18.24
N ILE A 278 15.52 0.62 -19.27
CA ILE A 278 15.46 0.05 -20.63
C ILE A 278 16.88 -0.13 -21.18
N LYS A 279 17.77 0.86 -20.99
CA LYS A 279 19.17 0.75 -21.41
C LYS A 279 19.90 -0.36 -20.68
N GLN A 280 19.71 -0.51 -19.36
CA GLN A 280 20.34 -1.61 -18.61
C GLN A 280 19.81 -2.98 -19.05
N ALA A 281 18.50 -3.11 -19.31
CA ALA A 281 17.88 -4.36 -19.73
C ALA A 281 18.27 -4.78 -21.16
N THR A 282 18.43 -3.82 -22.08
CA THR A 282 18.49 -4.10 -23.53
C THR A 282 19.78 -3.66 -24.21
N GLY A 283 20.59 -2.82 -23.55
CA GLY A 283 21.74 -2.14 -24.15
C GLY A 283 21.38 -0.94 -25.04
N ILE A 284 20.09 -0.67 -25.27
CA ILE A 284 19.61 0.37 -26.19
C ILE A 284 19.12 1.60 -25.41
N THR A 285 19.58 2.79 -25.81
CA THR A 285 19.12 4.06 -25.24
C THR A 285 18.00 4.63 -26.10
N LEU A 286 16.80 4.78 -25.54
CA LEU A 286 15.69 5.49 -26.19
C LEU A 286 15.92 7.00 -26.14
N GLY A 287 15.57 7.74 -27.19
CA GLY A 287 15.59 9.21 -27.13
C GLY A 287 14.46 9.73 -26.23
N ILE A 288 14.72 10.84 -25.51
CA ILE A 288 13.71 11.61 -24.77
C ILE A 288 13.51 12.92 -25.52
N TYR A 289 12.25 13.24 -25.84
CA TYR A 289 11.87 14.42 -26.62
C TYR A 289 10.77 15.20 -25.92
N GLU A 290 10.82 16.54 -25.99
CA GLU A 290 9.62 17.34 -25.72
C GLU A 290 8.57 17.05 -26.78
N GLU A 291 7.29 17.06 -26.39
CA GLU A 291 6.19 16.68 -27.26
C GLU A 291 6.09 17.46 -28.57
N ASN A 292 6.38 18.75 -28.56
CA ASN A 292 6.42 19.60 -29.77
C ASN A 292 7.52 19.20 -30.77
N ASN A 293 8.51 18.44 -30.32
CA ASN A 293 9.67 17.98 -31.09
C ASN A 293 9.71 16.45 -31.20
N LYS A 294 8.58 15.77 -30.95
CA LYS A 294 8.51 14.30 -30.96
C LYS A 294 8.79 13.71 -32.35
N PRO A 295 9.48 12.56 -32.42
CA PRO A 295 9.76 11.90 -33.69
C PRO A 295 8.49 11.33 -34.32
N THR A 296 8.31 11.53 -35.62
CA THR A 296 7.17 11.00 -36.40
C THR A 296 7.47 9.70 -37.12
N THR A 297 8.68 9.16 -36.98
CA THR A 297 9.14 7.95 -37.68
C THR A 297 8.73 6.66 -36.98
N PHE A 298 8.23 6.73 -35.75
CA PHE A 298 7.77 5.57 -34.99
C PHE A 298 6.25 5.40 -35.11
N ASN A 299 5.79 4.15 -35.06
CA ASN A 299 4.37 3.81 -35.11
C ASN A 299 3.62 4.12 -33.80
N GLY A 300 4.37 4.32 -32.71
CA GLY A 300 3.87 4.67 -31.38
C GLY A 300 5.00 5.15 -30.48
N LEU A 301 4.65 5.89 -29.43
CA LEU A 301 5.53 6.60 -28.51
C LEU A 301 5.18 6.26 -27.05
N ILE A 302 6.14 6.49 -26.15
CA ILE A 302 5.90 6.43 -24.70
C ILE A 302 5.77 7.84 -24.16
N TYR A 303 4.59 8.22 -23.68
CA TYR A 303 4.35 9.54 -23.08
C TYR A 303 4.44 9.47 -21.55
N ILE A 304 5.24 10.37 -20.98
CA ILE A 304 5.43 10.52 -19.54
C ILE A 304 4.77 11.82 -19.07
N GLY A 305 3.90 11.74 -18.07
CA GLY A 305 3.32 12.92 -17.44
C GLY A 305 2.23 13.60 -18.27
N LYS A 306 2.10 14.92 -18.10
CA LYS A 306 0.98 15.74 -18.60
C LYS A 306 1.21 16.28 -20.02
N CYS A 307 1.44 15.37 -20.97
CA CYS A 307 1.50 15.70 -22.40
C CYS A 307 0.09 16.03 -22.94
N ASP A 308 0.01 16.83 -24.01
CA ASP A 308 -1.23 17.10 -24.74
C ASP A 308 -1.82 15.80 -25.30
N ALA A 309 -0.98 14.88 -25.78
CA ALA A 309 -1.39 13.53 -26.18
C ALA A 309 -1.92 12.71 -25.00
N THR A 310 -1.41 12.89 -23.78
CA THR A 310 -1.93 12.22 -22.57
C THR A 310 -3.36 12.69 -22.30
N ALA A 311 -3.62 14.00 -22.36
CA ALA A 311 -4.98 14.52 -22.21
C ALA A 311 -5.90 14.07 -23.35
N SER A 312 -5.41 14.08 -24.59
CA SER A 312 -6.16 13.68 -25.79
C SER A 312 -6.49 12.18 -25.83
N SER A 313 -5.71 11.34 -25.12
CA SER A 313 -5.99 9.92 -24.96
C SER A 313 -6.97 9.60 -23.83
N GLY A 314 -7.58 10.64 -23.23
CA GLY A 314 -8.49 10.51 -22.10
C GLY A 314 -7.75 10.36 -20.78
N ILE A 315 -6.45 10.62 -20.66
CA ILE A 315 -5.75 10.49 -19.37
C ILE A 315 -5.59 11.88 -18.74
N ASN A 316 -6.45 12.19 -17.76
CA ASN A 316 -6.31 13.42 -16.98
C ASN A 316 -5.95 13.11 -15.52
N ALA A 317 -4.67 13.27 -15.21
CA ALA A 317 -4.12 13.04 -13.88
C ALA A 317 -4.64 14.00 -12.79
N TYR A 318 -5.31 15.11 -13.14
CA TYR A 318 -5.88 16.03 -12.14
C TYR A 318 -7.05 15.41 -11.36
N TYR A 319 -7.73 14.43 -11.95
CA TYR A 319 -8.86 13.74 -11.32
C TYR A 319 -8.44 12.49 -10.53
N LEU A 320 -7.15 12.17 -10.52
CA LEU A 320 -6.62 11.07 -9.73
C LEU A 320 -6.41 11.52 -8.28
N ASP A 321 -6.56 10.58 -7.35
CA ASP A 321 -6.12 10.77 -5.95
C ASP A 321 -4.65 11.21 -5.91
N ASP A 322 -4.23 11.87 -4.84
CA ASP A 322 -2.83 12.25 -4.66
C ASP A 322 -1.88 11.05 -4.80
N ASN A 323 -0.83 11.20 -5.60
CA ASN A 323 0.12 10.13 -5.97
C ASN A 323 -0.49 8.95 -6.76
N ALA A 324 -1.78 8.96 -7.07
CA ALA A 324 -2.34 7.95 -7.96
C ALA A 324 -1.84 8.13 -9.39
N TYR A 325 -1.86 7.04 -10.15
CA TYR A 325 -1.14 6.92 -11.40
C TYR A 325 -1.84 6.00 -12.39
N VAL A 326 -1.51 6.18 -13.66
CA VAL A 326 -2.01 5.42 -14.80
C VAL A 326 -0.82 4.86 -15.58
N VAL A 327 -0.91 3.58 -15.93
CA VAL A 327 -0.07 2.93 -16.95
C VAL A 327 -1.02 2.38 -18.00
N ARG A 328 -1.04 2.93 -19.21
CA ARG A 328 -2.04 2.52 -20.19
C ARG A 328 -1.56 2.59 -21.62
N ASN A 329 -1.87 1.57 -22.41
CA ASN A 329 -1.81 1.65 -23.86
C ASN A 329 -3.09 2.32 -24.41
N VAL A 330 -2.95 3.32 -25.27
CA VAL A 330 -4.08 3.89 -26.03
C VAL A 330 -3.63 4.01 -27.49
N GLY A 331 -4.35 3.34 -28.39
CA GLY A 331 -3.86 3.12 -29.75
C GLY A 331 -2.51 2.38 -29.72
N ASN A 332 -1.53 2.90 -30.44
CA ASN A 332 -0.16 2.36 -30.47
C ASN A 332 0.76 2.97 -29.40
N ASP A 333 0.28 3.89 -28.57
CA ASP A 333 1.09 4.62 -27.61
C ASP A 333 1.00 3.99 -26.21
N LEU A 334 2.00 4.25 -25.37
CA LEU A 334 2.01 3.91 -23.95
C LEU A 334 2.06 5.20 -23.13
N PHE A 335 1.15 5.34 -22.18
CA PHE A 335 1.05 6.48 -21.28
C PHE A 335 1.40 6.07 -19.86
N LEU A 336 2.29 6.85 -19.23
CA LEU A 336 2.73 6.71 -17.85
C LEU A 336 2.55 8.08 -17.19
N SER A 337 1.46 8.29 -16.46
CA SER A 337 1.08 9.61 -15.97
C SER A 337 0.40 9.51 -14.61
N GLY A 338 0.57 10.49 -13.73
CA GLY A 338 -0.08 10.48 -12.42
C GLY A 338 -0.24 11.85 -11.79
N HIS A 339 -0.92 11.89 -10.65
CA HIS A 339 -1.21 13.14 -9.96
C HIS A 339 0.03 13.65 -9.22
N ASP A 340 0.76 14.52 -9.91
CA ASP A 340 1.99 15.14 -9.41
C ASP A 340 1.76 16.55 -8.85
N SER A 341 2.69 17.00 -8.01
CA SER A 341 2.83 18.39 -7.60
C SER A 341 4.17 18.95 -8.04
N THR A 342 4.32 20.27 -7.99
CA THR A 342 5.61 20.93 -8.16
C THR A 342 6.49 20.71 -6.93
N GLY A 343 7.80 20.57 -7.14
CA GLY A 343 8.79 20.34 -6.08
C GLY A 343 9.81 19.30 -6.53
N SER A 344 10.88 19.12 -5.74
CA SER A 344 11.83 18.05 -6.04
C SER A 344 11.20 16.70 -5.67
N PRO A 345 11.13 15.74 -6.61
CA PRO A 345 10.69 14.39 -6.30
C PRO A 345 11.78 13.61 -5.56
N LEU A 346 13.04 14.04 -5.63
CA LEU A 346 14.16 13.48 -4.89
C LEU A 346 14.32 14.28 -3.58
N GLY A 347 14.98 13.70 -2.58
CA GLY A 347 15.04 14.31 -1.25
C GLY A 347 13.92 13.87 -0.32
N CYS A 348 13.40 12.65 -0.48
CA CYS A 348 12.48 12.06 0.50
C CYS A 348 13.06 12.00 1.92
N LEU A 349 14.35 12.32 2.10
CA LEU A 349 15.09 12.44 3.35
C LEU A 349 14.89 13.81 4.06
N HIS A 350 14.58 14.89 3.34
CA HIS A 350 14.39 16.25 3.90
C HIS A 350 13.25 16.98 3.16
N LEU A 351 12.07 17.08 3.79
CA LEU A 351 10.82 17.64 3.24
C LEU A 351 10.30 16.87 2.00
N ASN A 352 9.38 15.93 2.23
CA ASN A 352 8.81 15.06 1.19
C ASN A 352 7.39 15.51 0.78
N ASP A 353 7.18 16.79 0.41
CA ASP A 353 5.82 17.26 0.07
C ASP A 353 5.45 17.10 -1.42
N THR A 354 6.36 16.57 -2.23
CA THR A 354 6.14 16.40 -3.67
C THR A 354 5.32 15.14 -3.96
N ARG A 355 4.19 15.31 -4.64
CA ARG A 355 3.43 14.19 -5.21
C ARG A 355 4.11 13.67 -6.47
N ILE A 356 4.20 12.34 -6.60
CA ILE A 356 5.05 11.63 -7.56
C ILE A 356 4.31 10.56 -8.38
N GLY A 357 3.02 10.72 -8.64
CA GLY A 357 2.21 9.75 -9.38
C GLY A 357 2.84 9.29 -10.69
N THR A 358 3.42 10.19 -11.49
CA THR A 358 4.08 9.83 -12.76
C THR A 358 5.31 8.94 -12.55
N MET A 359 6.10 9.15 -11.49
CA MET A 359 7.20 8.25 -11.16
C MET A 359 6.67 6.88 -10.70
N LEU A 360 5.58 6.84 -9.94
CA LEU A 360 4.95 5.59 -9.52
C LEU A 360 4.40 4.80 -10.70
N ALA A 361 3.87 5.46 -11.75
CA ALA A 361 3.52 4.80 -13.02
C ALA A 361 4.74 4.10 -13.64
N VAL A 362 5.87 4.82 -13.77
CA VAL A 362 7.12 4.26 -14.32
C VAL A 362 7.60 3.08 -13.47
N TYR A 363 7.66 3.22 -12.15
CA TYR A 363 8.10 2.13 -11.28
C TYR A 363 7.16 0.94 -11.32
N LYS A 364 5.85 1.15 -11.39
CA LYS A 364 4.90 0.05 -11.57
C LYS A 364 5.12 -0.67 -12.89
N TYR A 365 5.40 0.05 -13.97
CA TYR A 365 5.71 -0.54 -15.26
C TYR A 365 7.01 -1.37 -15.21
N LEU A 366 8.10 -0.79 -14.72
CA LEU A 366 9.40 -1.44 -14.58
C LEU A 366 9.30 -2.71 -13.73
N GLU A 367 8.57 -2.64 -12.62
CA GLU A 367 8.45 -3.76 -11.71
C GLU A 367 7.58 -4.89 -12.27
N LYS A 368 6.39 -4.54 -12.79
CA LYS A 368 5.38 -5.53 -13.21
C LYS A 368 5.67 -6.13 -14.59
N TYR A 369 6.20 -5.34 -15.53
CA TYR A 369 6.35 -5.75 -16.92
C TYR A 369 7.80 -6.00 -17.33
N MET A 370 8.78 -5.41 -16.65
CA MET A 370 10.20 -5.68 -16.88
C MET A 370 10.84 -6.54 -15.78
N GLY A 371 10.12 -6.83 -14.69
CA GLY A 371 10.64 -7.64 -13.58
C GLY A 371 11.77 -6.97 -12.82
N VAL A 372 11.88 -5.64 -12.88
CA VAL A 372 12.91 -4.88 -12.17
C VAL A 372 12.68 -4.94 -10.67
N LYS A 373 13.74 -5.15 -9.89
CA LYS A 373 13.72 -5.09 -8.42
C LYS A 373 14.91 -4.26 -7.90
N TRP A 374 14.71 -3.65 -6.73
CA TRP A 374 15.72 -2.80 -6.07
C TRP A 374 15.90 -3.23 -4.60
N LEU A 375 16.88 -4.08 -4.32
CA LEU A 375 17.04 -4.68 -2.99
C LEU A 375 17.55 -3.67 -1.95
N TRP A 376 18.44 -2.76 -2.34
CA TRP A 376 19.05 -1.71 -1.50
C TRP A 376 19.57 -0.55 -2.37
N PRO A 377 20.02 0.57 -1.77
CA PRO A 377 20.51 1.74 -2.51
C PRO A 377 21.68 1.49 -3.46
N GLY A 378 21.60 2.10 -4.63
CA GLY A 378 22.66 2.11 -5.63
C GLY A 378 22.66 0.87 -6.56
N PRO A 379 23.56 0.87 -7.57
CA PRO A 379 23.58 -0.14 -8.64
C PRO A 379 23.88 -1.56 -8.13
N ASN A 380 24.52 -1.69 -6.97
CA ASN A 380 24.80 -2.99 -6.37
C ASN A 380 23.53 -3.73 -5.93
N GLY A 381 22.41 -3.03 -5.70
CA GLY A 381 21.12 -3.60 -5.29
C GLY A 381 20.11 -3.78 -6.40
N GLU A 382 20.46 -3.45 -7.65
CA GLU A 382 19.54 -3.52 -8.78
C GLU A 382 19.48 -4.94 -9.37
N VAL A 383 18.27 -5.40 -9.66
CA VAL A 383 18.03 -6.63 -10.44
C VAL A 383 17.20 -6.25 -11.64
N ILE A 384 17.86 -6.23 -12.80
CA ILE A 384 17.26 -5.80 -14.08
C ILE A 384 17.39 -6.98 -15.06
N PRO A 385 16.30 -7.71 -15.33
CA PRO A 385 16.32 -8.82 -16.30
C PRO A 385 16.77 -8.33 -17.68
N THR A 386 17.72 -9.04 -18.29
CA THR A 386 18.17 -8.72 -19.64
C THR A 386 17.18 -9.23 -20.67
N THR A 387 16.91 -8.43 -21.70
CA THR A 387 16.06 -8.83 -22.82
C THR A 387 16.50 -8.18 -24.12
N HIS A 388 16.33 -8.89 -25.24
CA HIS A 388 16.62 -8.37 -26.58
C HIS A 388 15.43 -7.65 -27.22
N ASP A 389 14.22 -8.07 -26.86
CA ASP A 389 12.96 -7.52 -27.35
C ASP A 389 12.11 -7.08 -26.16
N LEU A 390 11.41 -5.96 -26.31
CA LEU A 390 10.57 -5.41 -25.25
C LEU A 390 9.28 -4.88 -25.88
N VAL A 391 8.14 -5.30 -25.33
CA VAL A 391 6.81 -4.91 -25.80
C VAL A 391 5.93 -4.59 -24.60
N ALA A 392 5.26 -3.44 -24.63
CA ALA A 392 4.19 -3.11 -23.71
C ALA A 392 2.87 -3.67 -24.26
N ASN A 393 2.48 -4.85 -23.78
CA ASN A 393 1.31 -5.58 -24.27
C ASN A 393 0.05 -5.25 -23.47
N ASN A 394 -0.89 -4.54 -24.10
CA ASN A 394 -2.28 -4.40 -23.65
C ASN A 394 -2.42 -4.01 -22.16
N ILE A 395 -1.72 -2.95 -21.77
CA ILE A 395 -1.68 -2.50 -20.38
C ILE A 395 -2.80 -1.49 -20.12
N SER A 396 -3.54 -1.67 -19.03
CA SER A 396 -4.44 -0.67 -18.45
C SER A 396 -4.43 -0.83 -16.94
N ILE A 397 -3.68 0.01 -16.25
CA ILE A 397 -3.56 0.05 -14.79
C ILE A 397 -3.90 1.46 -14.35
N ILE A 398 -4.80 1.57 -13.38
CA ILE A 398 -4.92 2.72 -12.50
C ILE A 398 -4.53 2.23 -11.11
N GLY A 399 -3.57 2.89 -10.48
CA GLY A 399 -3.06 2.49 -9.18
C GLY A 399 -2.93 3.69 -8.26
N LYS A 400 -2.87 3.42 -6.95
CA LYS A 400 -2.59 4.44 -5.94
C LYS A 400 -1.85 3.84 -4.75
N PRO A 401 -1.07 4.63 -4.00
CA PRO A 401 -0.53 4.19 -2.73
C PRO A 401 -1.66 3.84 -1.75
N VAL A 402 -1.50 2.74 -1.01
CA VAL A 402 -2.44 2.30 0.03
C VAL A 402 -2.40 3.26 1.21
N LEU A 403 -1.20 3.65 1.62
CA LEU A 403 -0.96 4.56 2.74
C LEU A 403 -0.84 6.00 2.24
N LYS A 404 -1.45 6.94 2.98
CA LYS A 404 -1.42 8.37 2.65
C LYS A 404 -0.10 9.04 2.96
N HIS A 405 0.73 8.43 3.81
CA HIS A 405 2.07 8.92 4.13
C HIS A 405 2.93 7.72 4.49
N THR A 406 3.99 7.49 3.73
CA THR A 406 5.06 6.55 4.06
C THR A 406 6.37 7.29 4.18
N ARG A 407 6.99 7.20 5.35
CA ARG A 407 8.26 7.86 5.65
C ARG A 407 9.18 6.93 6.41
N LEU A 408 10.43 6.93 5.98
CA LEU A 408 11.55 6.30 6.68
C LEU A 408 12.60 7.39 6.89
N GLN A 409 12.58 8.00 8.08
CA GLN A 409 13.38 9.17 8.41
C GLN A 409 14.87 8.82 8.43
N ASP A 410 15.67 9.66 7.79
CA ASP A 410 17.10 9.48 7.77
C ASP A 410 17.68 9.66 9.17
N TYR A 411 18.55 8.75 9.57
CA TYR A 411 19.33 8.95 10.78
C TYR A 411 20.51 9.87 10.47
N ASN A 412 20.37 11.14 10.84
CA ASN A 412 21.24 12.24 10.42
C ASN A 412 21.98 12.85 11.64
N PRO A 413 23.02 12.20 12.18
CA PRO A 413 23.63 12.57 13.46
C PRO A 413 24.18 14.02 13.48
N TRP A 414 24.59 14.57 12.34
CA TRP A 414 25.14 15.93 12.23
C TRP A 414 24.18 17.06 12.63
N ASN A 415 22.86 16.84 12.59
CA ASN A 415 21.88 17.79 13.15
C ASN A 415 22.03 17.96 14.67
N TRP A 416 22.84 17.10 15.31
CA TRP A 416 23.16 17.12 16.73
C TRP A 416 24.61 17.57 17.01
N GLY A 417 25.30 18.14 16.01
CA GLY A 417 26.60 18.81 16.20
C GLY A 417 27.85 17.96 15.95
N PHE A 418 27.71 16.76 15.36
CA PHE A 418 28.85 15.89 15.03
C PHE A 418 29.55 16.29 13.71
N SER A 419 30.84 15.97 13.59
CA SER A 419 31.69 16.29 12.41
C SER A 419 31.23 15.52 11.16
N THR A 420 31.84 15.71 9.98
CA THR A 420 31.48 14.98 8.74
C THR A 420 31.58 13.43 8.85
N GLY A 421 32.06 12.92 10.00
CA GLY A 421 31.70 11.69 10.71
C GLY A 421 31.45 10.42 9.89
N GLY A 422 32.43 9.52 9.87
CA GLY A 422 32.32 8.19 9.26
C GLY A 422 32.50 8.10 7.75
N TRP A 423 32.29 9.19 7.00
CA TRP A 423 32.50 9.23 5.54
C TRP A 423 33.85 9.86 5.18
N ALA A 424 34.54 9.35 4.15
CA ALA A 424 35.82 9.91 3.73
C ALA A 424 35.69 11.31 3.08
N SER A 425 34.51 11.66 2.56
CA SER A 425 34.21 13.01 2.06
C SER A 425 32.71 13.31 1.99
N ASN A 426 32.36 14.60 1.94
CA ASN A 426 30.98 15.04 1.71
C ASN A 426 30.40 14.55 0.38
N VAL A 427 31.23 14.34 -0.65
CA VAL A 427 30.79 13.83 -1.95
C VAL A 427 30.30 12.39 -1.82
N VAL A 428 31.03 11.53 -1.10
CA VAL A 428 30.62 10.14 -0.89
C VAL A 428 29.34 10.07 -0.07
N ARG A 429 29.23 10.90 0.97
CA ARG A 429 28.01 11.06 1.76
C ARG A 429 26.82 11.49 0.89
N GLU A 430 26.97 12.52 0.06
CA GLU A 430 25.90 13.00 -0.82
C GLU A 430 25.48 11.92 -1.83
N ASN A 431 26.42 11.16 -2.38
CA ASN A 431 26.13 10.02 -3.25
C ASN A 431 25.29 8.94 -2.54
N TYR A 432 25.64 8.59 -1.30
CA TYR A 432 24.86 7.66 -0.48
C TYR A 432 23.44 8.18 -0.24
N MET A 433 23.31 9.44 0.18
CA MET A 433 22.03 10.07 0.48
C MET A 433 21.13 10.13 -0.75
N ASN A 434 21.68 10.47 -1.91
CA ASN A 434 20.95 10.48 -3.17
C ASN A 434 20.51 9.06 -3.58
N ALA A 435 21.39 8.07 -3.45
CA ALA A 435 21.07 6.67 -3.75
C ALA A 435 19.97 6.13 -2.82
N GLN A 436 20.03 6.46 -1.53
CA GLN A 436 19.03 6.10 -0.53
C GLN A 436 17.68 6.76 -0.85
N SER A 437 17.69 8.05 -1.17
CA SER A 437 16.47 8.75 -1.54
C SER A 437 15.83 8.16 -2.80
N LEU A 438 16.63 7.83 -3.82
CA LEU A 438 16.13 7.23 -5.05
C LEU A 438 15.57 5.82 -4.80
N TRP A 439 16.24 5.01 -3.98
CA TRP A 439 15.74 3.70 -3.58
C TRP A 439 14.38 3.78 -2.89
N MET A 440 14.20 4.73 -1.97
CA MET A 440 12.89 4.94 -1.35
C MET A 440 11.81 5.29 -2.37
N ARG A 441 12.10 6.10 -3.38
CA ARG A 441 11.13 6.41 -4.46
C ARG A 441 10.80 5.20 -5.32
N ARG A 442 11.80 4.40 -5.68
CA ARG A 442 11.64 3.12 -6.39
C ARG A 442 10.77 2.13 -5.61
N GLN A 443 10.81 2.20 -4.28
CA GLN A 443 9.97 1.41 -3.37
C GLN A 443 8.59 2.03 -3.08
N GLY A 444 8.25 3.16 -3.72
CA GLY A 444 6.95 3.80 -3.61
C GLY A 444 6.74 4.67 -2.37
N PHE A 445 7.80 5.03 -1.64
CA PHE A 445 7.68 5.96 -0.51
C PHE A 445 7.23 7.35 -0.99
N CYS A 446 6.08 7.81 -0.49
CA CYS A 446 5.45 9.08 -0.84
C CYS A 446 4.44 9.50 0.22
N ARG A 447 3.95 10.75 0.13
CA ARG A 447 2.87 11.23 0.98
C ARG A 447 1.92 12.15 0.23
N SER A 448 0.64 12.10 0.62
CA SER A 448 -0.43 13.03 0.24
C SER A 448 -0.85 13.94 1.39
N ILE A 449 -0.44 13.59 2.61
CA ILE A 449 -0.66 14.37 3.83
C ILE A 449 0.65 14.54 4.60
N ASN A 450 0.81 15.62 5.36
CA ASN A 450 1.97 15.82 6.21
C ASN A 450 1.64 15.47 7.67
N LEU A 451 2.28 14.40 8.16
CA LEU A 451 2.18 13.93 9.55
C LEU A 451 3.52 14.06 10.31
N GLU A 452 4.50 14.83 9.79
CA GLU A 452 5.79 15.09 10.46
C GLU A 452 5.66 16.09 11.62
N TYR A 453 4.69 15.86 12.50
CA TYR A 453 4.60 16.53 13.79
C TYR A 453 5.56 15.85 14.78
N SER A 454 6.10 16.63 15.71
CA SER A 454 7.02 16.16 16.77
C SER A 454 6.57 16.67 18.15
N HIS A 455 7.35 16.37 19.17
CA HIS A 455 7.26 16.94 20.52
C HIS A 455 7.11 18.47 20.45
N VAL A 456 6.02 19.03 20.99
CA VAL A 456 5.66 20.45 20.75
C VAL A 456 5.94 21.38 21.93
N PHE A 457 6.25 20.81 23.10
CA PHE A 457 6.40 21.55 24.35
C PHE A 457 7.87 21.78 24.76
N GLU A 458 8.84 21.47 23.90
CA GLU A 458 10.27 21.44 24.26
C GLU A 458 10.76 22.83 24.72
N ASN A 459 10.31 23.90 24.06
CA ASN A 459 10.69 25.28 24.43
C ASN A 459 9.74 25.91 25.46
N TRP A 460 8.72 25.19 25.95
CA TRP A 460 7.71 25.78 26.82
C TRP A 460 8.23 26.06 28.21
N TRP A 461 9.14 25.23 28.74
CA TRP A 461 9.78 25.50 30.03
C TRP A 461 10.36 26.91 30.06
N ASP A 462 11.26 27.22 29.13
CA ASP A 462 11.92 28.53 29.03
C ASP A 462 10.92 29.68 28.82
N THR A 463 9.80 29.40 28.15
CA THR A 463 8.80 30.43 27.81
C THR A 463 7.83 30.73 28.96
N TYR A 464 7.40 29.70 29.70
CA TYR A 464 6.21 29.80 30.57
C TYR A 464 6.47 29.47 32.04
N HIS A 465 7.62 28.92 32.45
CA HIS A 465 7.80 28.45 33.84
C HIS A 465 7.62 29.54 34.91
N ASP A 466 8.02 30.77 34.62
CA ASP A 466 7.90 31.90 35.57
C ASP A 466 6.46 32.44 35.70
N THR A 467 5.66 32.34 34.64
CA THR A 467 4.32 32.97 34.56
C THR A 467 3.18 31.97 34.69
N HIS A 468 3.41 30.74 34.24
CA HIS A 468 2.46 29.64 34.22
C HIS A 468 3.12 28.32 34.70
N PRO A 469 3.68 28.29 35.93
CA PRO A 469 4.27 27.07 36.46
C PRO A 469 3.27 25.91 36.50
N GLU A 470 1.97 26.18 36.55
CA GLU A 470 0.89 25.19 36.54
C GLU A 470 0.85 24.30 35.28
N TYR A 471 1.43 24.75 34.15
CA TYR A 471 1.50 23.98 32.91
C TYR A 471 2.40 22.76 33.03
N PHE A 472 3.39 22.79 33.92
CA PHE A 472 4.41 21.76 34.06
C PHE A 472 4.05 20.75 35.14
N ASN A 473 4.57 19.53 35.03
CA ASN A 473 4.33 18.47 35.99
C ASN A 473 4.67 18.88 37.44
N MET A 474 3.91 18.34 38.39
CA MET A 474 4.30 18.34 39.79
C MET A 474 5.05 17.06 40.10
N LEU A 475 6.28 17.17 40.59
CA LEU A 475 7.12 16.05 41.01
C LEU A 475 6.70 15.55 42.41
N PRO A 476 7.12 14.33 42.83
CA PRO A 476 6.71 13.75 44.11
C PRO A 476 7.08 14.55 45.37
N ASP A 477 8.05 15.47 45.25
CA ASP A 477 8.47 16.43 46.29
C ASP A 477 7.55 17.67 46.38
N GLY A 478 6.54 17.78 45.52
CA GLY A 478 5.57 18.87 45.48
C GLY A 478 6.00 20.07 44.63
N THR A 479 7.19 20.05 44.03
CA THR A 479 7.69 21.14 43.18
C THR A 479 7.27 20.96 41.72
N ARG A 480 7.20 22.07 40.97
CA ARG A 480 6.96 22.06 39.51
C ARG A 480 8.22 22.48 38.77
N ARG A 481 8.88 21.51 38.15
CA ARG A 481 10.19 21.66 37.49
C ARG A 481 10.52 20.42 36.66
N PRO A 482 11.51 20.50 35.76
CA PRO A 482 12.07 19.32 35.11
C PRO A 482 12.51 18.26 36.12
N ASP A 483 12.33 17.00 35.73
CA ASP A 483 12.74 15.84 36.52
C ASP A 483 14.28 15.77 36.56
N PRO A 484 14.91 15.96 37.73
CA PRO A 484 16.37 16.03 37.84
C PRO A 484 17.06 14.70 37.50
N TYR A 485 16.30 13.59 37.49
CA TYR A 485 16.81 12.25 37.22
C TYR A 485 16.59 11.81 35.76
N TYR A 486 16.08 12.70 34.90
CA TYR A 486 15.86 12.43 33.49
C TYR A 486 16.53 13.50 32.62
N GLN A 487 17.41 13.07 31.70
CA GLN A 487 18.18 13.94 30.81
C GLN A 487 18.81 15.17 31.53
N GLY A 488 19.35 14.96 32.74
CA GLY A 488 19.99 16.00 33.53
C GLY A 488 19.08 17.14 34.01
N GLY A 489 17.75 16.95 34.00
CA GLY A 489 16.80 18.01 34.36
C GLY A 489 16.59 19.04 33.26
N SER A 490 16.73 18.63 31.99
CA SER A 490 16.49 19.51 30.84
C SER A 490 15.05 20.02 30.78
N GLY A 491 14.90 21.33 30.55
CA GLY A 491 13.61 21.98 30.29
C GLY A 491 12.91 21.43 29.03
N ALA A 492 13.68 21.00 28.03
CA ALA A 492 13.14 20.40 26.81
C ALA A 492 12.42 19.06 27.04
N SER A 493 12.72 18.41 28.16
CA SER A 493 12.20 17.08 28.51
C SER A 493 11.31 17.14 29.76
N VAL A 494 10.83 18.34 30.12
CA VAL A 494 9.85 18.52 31.20
C VAL A 494 8.53 17.89 30.79
N SER A 495 7.88 17.18 31.72
CA SER A 495 6.55 16.65 31.48
C SER A 495 5.47 17.69 31.80
N MET A 496 4.33 17.64 31.13
CA MET A 496 3.25 18.62 31.28
C MET A 496 2.18 18.18 32.30
N CYS A 497 1.46 19.16 32.84
CA CYS A 497 0.28 18.96 33.67
C CYS A 497 -0.96 18.82 32.79
N LEU A 498 -1.13 17.65 32.19
CA LEU A 498 -2.14 17.35 31.18
C LEU A 498 -3.60 17.60 31.58
N SER A 499 -3.90 17.74 32.88
CA SER A 499 -5.27 18.00 33.36
C SER A 499 -5.60 19.49 33.51
N ASP A 500 -4.65 20.40 33.34
CA ASP A 500 -4.85 21.83 33.58
C ASP A 500 -5.60 22.53 32.42
N PRO A 501 -6.78 23.15 32.66
CA PRO A 501 -7.56 23.80 31.61
C PRO A 501 -6.89 25.07 31.07
N ASN A 502 -6.02 25.73 31.84
CA ASN A 502 -5.28 26.89 31.31
C ASN A 502 -4.22 26.44 30.30
N PHE A 503 -3.58 25.29 30.54
CA PHE A 503 -2.71 24.65 29.57
C PHE A 503 -3.47 24.31 28.27
N HIS A 504 -4.67 23.72 28.34
CA HIS A 504 -5.49 23.43 27.15
C HIS A 504 -5.84 24.69 26.36
N LYS A 505 -6.26 25.75 27.06
CA LYS A 505 -6.53 27.06 26.45
C LYS A 505 -5.32 27.63 25.73
N GLN A 506 -4.13 27.49 26.32
CA GLN A 506 -2.90 27.99 25.74
C GLN A 506 -2.47 27.19 24.50
N ILE A 507 -2.66 25.87 24.48
CA ILE A 507 -2.45 25.05 23.27
C ILE A 507 -3.31 25.57 22.12
N VAL A 508 -4.61 25.78 22.38
CA VAL A 508 -5.55 26.28 21.35
C VAL A 508 -5.20 27.71 20.94
N ASN A 509 -4.77 28.58 21.87
CA ASN A 509 -4.27 29.92 21.53
C ASN A 509 -3.08 29.86 20.58
N SER A 510 -2.08 29.01 20.89
CA SER A 510 -0.89 28.84 20.06
C SER A 510 -1.23 28.32 18.67
N TRP A 511 -2.15 27.35 18.57
CA TRP A 511 -2.63 26.83 17.28
C TRP A 511 -3.37 27.89 16.44
N ILE A 512 -4.20 28.73 17.08
CA ILE A 512 -4.86 29.85 16.39
C ILE A 512 -3.82 30.85 15.90
N ALA A 513 -2.82 31.17 16.72
CA ALA A 513 -1.77 32.14 16.41
C ALA A 513 -0.86 31.70 15.25
N THR A 514 -0.66 30.39 15.05
CA THR A 514 0.13 29.85 13.93
C THR A 514 -0.66 29.72 12.63
N GLY A 515 -1.87 30.28 12.56
CA GLY A 515 -2.69 30.26 11.35
C GLY A 515 -3.55 29.00 11.21
N ARG A 516 -3.70 28.21 12.27
CA ARG A 516 -4.50 26.98 12.33
C ARG A 516 -4.05 25.94 11.29
N PRO A 517 -2.83 25.39 11.44
CA PRO A 517 -2.43 24.21 10.68
C PRO A 517 -3.45 23.07 10.86
N GLU A 518 -3.42 22.07 9.98
CA GLU A 518 -4.45 21.02 9.92
C GLU A 518 -4.73 20.35 11.27
N PHE A 519 -3.70 20.14 12.08
CA PHE A 519 -3.81 19.51 13.40
C PHE A 519 -3.40 20.47 14.52
N ILE A 520 -4.10 20.36 15.65
CA ILE A 520 -3.61 20.82 16.96
C ILE A 520 -2.63 19.75 17.46
N ASN A 521 -1.35 20.11 17.55
CA ASN A 521 -0.33 19.20 18.05
C ASN A 521 -0.39 19.09 19.58
N CYS A 522 -0.56 17.87 20.08
CA CYS A 522 -0.65 17.51 21.49
C CYS A 522 0.42 16.47 21.88
N CYS A 523 1.46 16.27 21.06
CA CYS A 523 2.58 15.40 21.41
C CYS A 523 3.31 15.94 22.63
N GLU A 524 3.33 15.16 23.72
CA GLU A 524 4.16 15.45 24.88
C GLU A 524 5.63 15.58 24.47
N ASN A 525 6.48 16.17 25.30
CA ASN A 525 7.93 16.11 25.20
C ASN A 525 8.44 14.67 25.25
N ASP A 526 9.71 14.47 24.87
CA ASP A 526 10.37 13.17 24.87
C ASP A 526 10.62 12.65 26.30
N THR A 527 9.54 12.28 26.99
CA THR A 527 9.54 11.84 28.39
C THR A 527 8.25 11.09 28.74
N ALA A 528 8.29 10.36 29.86
CA ALA A 528 7.10 9.77 30.47
C ALA A 528 6.18 10.85 31.06
N ILE A 529 4.87 10.58 31.11
CA ILE A 529 3.91 11.43 31.83
C ILE A 529 4.14 11.26 33.33
N LYS A 530 4.51 12.35 34.00
CA LYS A 530 5.05 12.33 35.38
C LYS A 530 4.23 13.11 36.41
N CYS A 531 3.25 13.91 36.00
CA CYS A 531 2.57 14.83 36.93
C CYS A 531 1.84 14.11 38.06
N THR A 532 2.17 14.44 39.31
CA THR A 532 1.56 13.88 40.53
C THR A 532 0.57 14.83 41.21
N CYS A 533 0.18 15.93 40.54
CA CYS A 533 -0.76 16.89 41.10
C CYS A 533 -2.14 16.24 41.36
N PRO A 534 -2.91 16.69 42.36
CA PRO A 534 -4.21 16.09 42.68
C PRO A 534 -5.17 16.03 41.49
N ARG A 535 -5.12 17.01 40.58
CA ARG A 535 -5.98 17.07 39.39
C ARG A 535 -5.62 16.01 38.34
N CYS A 536 -4.32 15.81 38.08
CA CYS A 536 -3.86 14.74 37.18
C CYS A 536 -4.13 13.36 37.79
N MET A 537 -3.87 13.20 39.09
CA MET A 537 -4.12 11.94 39.80
C MET A 537 -5.60 11.55 39.80
N ALA A 538 -6.51 12.53 39.77
CA ALA A 538 -7.96 12.29 39.66
C ALA A 538 -8.42 11.85 38.27
N TRP A 539 -7.60 12.03 37.22
CA TRP A 539 -7.88 11.53 35.87
C TRP A 539 -7.41 10.09 35.64
N ASP A 540 -6.55 9.58 36.53
CA ASP A 540 -5.98 8.24 36.42
C ASP A 540 -7.00 7.14 36.69
N VAL A 541 -6.76 6.01 36.05
CA VAL A 541 -7.51 4.77 36.24
C VAL A 541 -6.55 3.71 36.74
N GLN A 542 -7.05 2.83 37.61
CA GLN A 542 -6.24 1.77 38.18
C GLN A 542 -5.66 0.89 37.08
N ASP A 543 -4.33 0.91 36.99
CA ASP A 543 -3.56 0.03 36.11
C ASP A 543 -3.52 -1.39 36.69
N PRO A 544 -4.11 -2.39 36.01
CA PRO A 544 -4.10 -3.77 36.48
C PRO A 544 -2.70 -4.39 36.46
N ASP A 545 -1.77 -3.87 35.66
CA ASP A 545 -0.40 -4.36 35.56
C ASP A 545 0.53 -3.76 36.62
N LEU A 546 0.03 -2.83 37.43
CA LEU A 546 0.84 -2.17 38.44
C LEU A 546 1.22 -3.13 39.57
N THR A 547 2.52 -3.26 39.83
CA THR A 547 3.06 -4.20 40.82
C THR A 547 2.96 -3.72 42.27
N VAL A 548 2.53 -2.47 42.48
CA VAL A 548 2.33 -1.85 43.81
C VAL A 548 0.85 -1.53 44.04
N PRO A 549 0.37 -1.49 45.30
CA PRO A 549 -1.01 -1.15 45.59
C PRO A 549 -1.40 0.24 45.03
N TRP A 550 -2.52 0.31 44.29
CA TRP A 550 -2.96 1.53 43.62
C TRP A 550 -3.12 2.74 44.55
N SER A 551 -3.61 2.51 45.77
CA SER A 551 -3.78 3.53 46.81
C SER A 551 -2.47 4.06 47.38
N GLU A 552 -1.39 3.29 47.27
CA GLU A 552 -0.06 3.61 47.81
C GLU A 552 0.93 4.05 46.72
N ARG A 553 0.52 4.02 45.46
CA ARG A 553 1.39 4.25 44.30
C ARG A 553 2.21 5.54 44.36
N LEU A 554 1.66 6.61 44.94
CA LEU A 554 2.37 7.88 45.15
C LEU A 554 3.43 7.80 46.26
N ILE A 555 3.23 6.95 47.28
CA ILE A 555 4.22 6.70 48.32
C ILE A 555 5.43 5.99 47.71
N TYR A 556 5.19 4.97 46.88
CA TYR A 556 6.26 4.26 46.15
C TYR A 556 7.01 5.20 45.20
N ALA A 557 6.28 5.98 44.38
CA ALA A 557 6.86 6.98 43.50
C ALA A 557 7.73 8.00 44.26
N ARG A 558 7.24 8.51 45.41
CA ARG A 558 7.99 9.45 46.25
C ARG A 558 9.23 8.81 46.88
N ASN A 559 9.14 7.59 47.38
CA ASN A 559 10.28 6.89 47.96
C ASN A 559 11.37 6.62 46.91
N ALA A 560 10.97 6.24 45.70
CA ALA A 560 11.88 6.04 44.58
C ALA A 560 12.52 7.36 44.12
N PHE A 561 11.73 8.43 44.00
CA PHE A 561 12.22 9.76 43.67
C PHE A 561 13.22 10.28 44.71
N ASN A 562 12.92 10.15 46.00
CA ASN A 562 13.80 10.57 47.09
C ASN A 562 15.10 9.75 47.17
N THR A 563 15.13 8.56 46.57
CA THR A 563 16.33 7.73 46.44
C THR A 563 17.00 7.87 45.06
N ALA A 564 16.63 8.90 44.29
CA ALA A 564 17.20 9.22 42.98
C ALA A 564 17.06 8.11 41.93
N GLN A 565 16.00 7.30 42.01
CA GLN A 565 15.68 6.34 40.95
C GLN A 565 15.15 7.08 39.72
N SER A 566 15.81 6.93 38.57
CA SER A 566 15.42 7.60 37.33
C SER A 566 14.08 7.12 36.77
N ASP A 567 13.64 5.91 37.13
CA ASP A 567 12.41 5.25 36.66
C ASP A 567 11.26 5.32 37.67
N TRP A 568 11.31 6.24 38.64
CA TRP A 568 10.31 6.40 39.71
C TRP A 568 8.86 6.52 39.21
N TYR A 569 8.65 7.02 38.00
CA TYR A 569 7.32 7.19 37.41
C TYR A 569 6.65 5.87 37.03
N LYS A 570 7.38 4.74 36.96
CA LYS A 570 6.78 3.41 36.75
C LYS A 570 5.75 3.06 37.81
N TYR A 571 5.93 3.57 39.03
CA TYR A 571 4.99 3.39 40.13
C TYR A 571 3.69 4.16 39.92
N LEU A 572 3.60 5.08 38.96
CA LEU A 572 2.34 5.76 38.64
C LEU A 572 1.40 4.87 37.81
N GLY A 573 1.91 3.83 37.15
CA GLY A 573 1.19 2.98 36.21
C GLY A 573 1.03 3.58 34.82
N SER A 574 0.15 2.99 34.02
CA SER A 574 -0.22 3.46 32.70
C SER A 574 -0.89 4.84 32.75
N MET A 575 -0.42 5.75 31.89
CA MET A 575 -0.91 7.11 31.73
C MET A 575 -1.78 7.28 30.47
N SER A 576 -2.10 6.18 29.77
CA SER A 576 -2.85 6.21 28.51
C SER A 576 -4.22 6.88 28.65
N THR A 577 -4.97 6.55 29.70
CA THR A 577 -6.27 7.19 29.96
C THR A 577 -6.14 8.68 30.22
N ARG A 578 -5.13 9.09 31.00
CA ARG A 578 -4.88 10.51 31.30
C ARG A 578 -4.56 11.27 30.02
N TYR A 579 -3.75 10.69 29.14
CA TYR A 579 -3.41 11.29 27.86
C TYR A 579 -4.63 11.39 26.92
N ALA A 580 -5.46 10.35 26.85
CA ALA A 580 -6.71 10.38 26.09
C ALA A 580 -7.68 11.47 26.59
N LYS A 581 -7.85 11.61 27.92
CA LYS A 581 -8.65 12.70 28.52
C LYS A 581 -8.11 14.09 28.17
N PHE A 582 -6.79 14.23 28.11
CA PHE A 582 -6.13 15.48 27.71
C PHE A 582 -6.43 15.86 26.25
N ILE A 583 -6.25 14.92 25.32
CA ILE A 583 -6.56 15.13 23.91
C ILE A 583 -8.02 15.56 23.72
N LEU A 584 -8.95 14.87 24.37
CA LEU A 584 -10.37 15.22 24.34
C LEU A 584 -10.64 16.61 24.92
N ALA A 585 -9.99 16.97 26.03
CA ALA A 585 -10.15 18.29 26.64
C ALA A 585 -9.63 19.41 25.73
N VAL A 586 -8.51 19.22 25.03
CA VAL A 586 -7.99 20.19 24.05
C VAL A 586 -8.93 20.32 22.85
N GLN A 587 -9.48 19.20 22.35
CA GLN A 587 -10.47 19.23 21.27
C GLN A 587 -11.74 19.99 21.70
N GLN A 588 -12.27 19.70 22.88
CA GLN A 588 -13.44 20.39 23.44
C GLN A 588 -13.20 21.89 23.63
N GLU A 589 -11.99 22.28 24.06
CA GLU A 589 -11.61 23.68 24.17
C GLU A 589 -11.65 24.38 22.81
N ALA A 590 -11.12 23.75 21.75
CA ALA A 590 -11.19 24.30 20.39
C ALA A 590 -12.64 24.38 19.87
N GLU A 591 -13.45 23.35 20.11
CA GLU A 591 -14.86 23.32 19.74
C GLU A 591 -15.67 24.42 20.43
N SER A 592 -15.41 24.66 21.73
CA SER A 592 -16.06 25.73 22.50
C SER A 592 -15.81 27.13 21.94
N ARG A 593 -14.74 27.30 21.14
CA ARG A 593 -14.36 28.54 20.46
C ARG A 593 -14.83 28.61 19.00
N GLY A 594 -15.68 27.68 18.57
CA GLY A 594 -16.27 27.65 17.23
C GLY A 594 -15.49 26.82 16.20
N TYR A 595 -14.48 26.05 16.61
CA TYR A 595 -13.70 25.18 15.71
C TYR A 595 -14.21 23.73 15.74
N ALA A 596 -15.46 23.52 15.31
CA ALA A 596 -16.16 22.22 15.38
C ALA A 596 -15.50 21.07 14.58
N ASN A 597 -14.52 21.35 13.71
CA ASN A 597 -13.80 20.35 12.93
C ASN A 597 -12.31 20.25 13.32
N ALA A 598 -11.93 20.74 14.49
CA ALA A 598 -10.54 20.69 14.96
C ALA A 598 -10.03 19.24 15.05
N LYS A 599 -8.94 18.96 14.35
CA LYS A 599 -8.24 17.68 14.39
C LYS A 599 -7.10 17.75 15.41
N ILE A 600 -6.90 16.68 16.17
CA ILE A 600 -5.80 16.57 17.13
C ILE A 600 -4.77 15.57 16.62
N PHE A 601 -3.50 15.86 16.86
CA PHE A 601 -2.40 14.94 16.64
C PHE A 601 -1.70 14.64 17.96
N GLY A 602 -1.41 13.37 18.25
CA GLY A 602 -0.72 12.95 19.47
C GLY A 602 0.07 11.66 19.28
N PHE A 603 0.81 11.24 20.31
CA PHE A 603 1.55 9.99 20.33
C PHE A 603 1.05 9.06 21.44
N ALA A 604 1.00 7.76 21.16
CA ALA A 604 0.91 6.73 22.17
C ALA A 604 2.35 6.26 22.46
N TYR A 605 2.96 6.77 23.54
CA TYR A 605 4.41 6.70 23.79
C TYR A 605 4.74 6.42 25.28
N TRP A 606 5.94 5.92 25.59
CA TRP A 606 6.49 5.79 26.96
C TRP A 606 5.62 5.03 27.99
N ASN A 607 4.96 5.70 28.94
CA ASN A 607 4.04 5.07 29.89
C ASN A 607 2.57 5.28 29.50
N TYR A 608 2.30 5.81 28.32
CA TYR A 608 0.97 6.09 27.76
C TYR A 608 0.78 5.48 26.36
N TYR A 609 1.56 4.45 26.00
CA TYR A 609 1.31 3.68 24.77
C TYR A 609 0.24 2.60 24.95
N LYS A 610 0.09 2.04 26.15
CA LYS A 610 -0.84 0.94 26.44
C LYS A 610 -2.30 1.33 26.16
N LYS A 611 -3.19 0.34 26.17
CA LYS A 611 -4.64 0.54 26.14
C LYS A 611 -5.10 1.60 27.16
N PRO A 612 -5.86 2.63 26.75
CA PRO A 612 -6.67 3.41 27.70
C PRO A 612 -7.58 2.48 28.49
N LEU A 613 -7.53 2.58 29.82
CA LEU A 613 -8.19 1.65 30.75
C LEU A 613 -9.67 1.98 31.02
N ASP A 614 -10.11 3.17 30.60
CA ASP A 614 -11.53 3.57 30.61
C ASP A 614 -12.15 3.32 29.22
N GLU A 615 -13.48 3.10 29.16
CA GLU A 615 -14.27 3.15 27.92
C GLU A 615 -14.41 4.61 27.43
N LEU A 616 -13.28 5.19 27.00
CA LEU A 616 -13.27 6.52 26.39
C LEU A 616 -13.53 6.40 24.89
N ASN A 617 -14.59 7.05 24.43
CA ASN A 617 -14.84 7.23 23.01
C ASN A 617 -14.03 8.44 22.51
N LEU A 618 -12.93 8.15 21.82
CA LEU A 618 -12.27 9.08 20.91
C LEU A 618 -13.12 9.21 19.63
N ASN A 619 -12.57 9.88 18.62
CA ASN A 619 -13.23 10.04 17.33
C ASN A 619 -12.21 10.15 16.20
N ASN A 620 -12.70 10.04 14.97
CA ASN A 620 -11.88 10.02 13.75
C ASN A 620 -11.20 11.37 13.42
N ARG A 621 -11.34 12.41 14.25
CA ARG A 621 -10.55 13.66 14.16
C ARG A 621 -9.34 13.64 15.09
N ILE A 622 -9.13 12.55 15.84
CA ILE A 622 -7.95 12.34 16.67
C ILE A 622 -7.04 11.36 15.95
N THR A 623 -5.86 11.84 15.59
CA THR A 623 -4.80 11.04 14.97
C THR A 623 -3.74 10.70 16.01
N ILE A 624 -3.48 9.41 16.20
CA ILE A 624 -2.46 8.90 17.13
C ILE A 624 -1.35 8.20 16.35
N GLY A 625 -0.12 8.69 16.52
CA GLY A 625 1.08 7.93 16.16
C GLY A 625 1.38 6.91 17.24
N VAL A 626 1.25 5.63 16.90
CA VAL A 626 1.58 4.53 17.82
C VAL A 626 3.10 4.36 17.83
N VAL A 627 3.71 4.57 19.00
CA VAL A 627 5.14 4.39 19.24
C VAL A 627 5.31 3.17 20.15
N PRO A 628 5.52 1.98 19.59
CA PRO A 628 5.56 0.74 20.36
C PRO A 628 6.72 0.76 21.38
N ASP A 629 6.43 0.40 22.63
CA ASP A 629 7.40 0.30 23.73
C ASP A 629 8.21 -1.01 23.66
N TYR A 630 8.67 -1.34 22.45
CA TYR A 630 9.67 -2.37 22.27
C TYR A 630 10.47 -2.17 21.00
N TYR A 631 11.70 -2.64 21.09
CA TYR A 631 12.68 -2.75 20.03
C TYR A 631 13.23 -4.18 20.08
N PHE A 632 14.26 -4.51 19.30
CA PHE A 632 14.94 -5.80 19.40
C PHE A 632 15.35 -6.12 20.87
N PRO A 633 15.16 -7.35 21.39
CA PRO A 633 14.63 -8.56 20.73
C PRO A 633 13.11 -8.55 20.50
N TRP A 634 12.67 -9.26 19.46
CA TRP A 634 11.27 -9.31 19.03
C TRP A 634 10.54 -10.51 19.63
N THR A 635 10.17 -10.42 20.91
CA THR A 635 9.52 -11.53 21.62
C THR A 635 8.00 -11.57 21.41
N ASP A 636 7.37 -12.74 21.58
CA ASP A 636 5.91 -12.90 21.45
C ASP A 636 5.15 -11.97 22.40
N ALA A 637 5.64 -11.78 23.63
CA ALA A 637 5.04 -10.88 24.62
C ALA A 637 5.04 -9.42 24.15
N ARG A 638 6.10 -9.00 23.45
CA ARG A 638 6.21 -7.65 22.87
C ARG A 638 5.22 -7.49 21.71
N GLN A 639 5.14 -8.45 20.79
CA GLN A 639 4.15 -8.43 19.71
C GLN A 639 2.72 -8.33 20.24
N GLN A 640 2.39 -9.13 21.26
CA GLN A 640 1.07 -9.09 21.88
C GLN A 640 0.78 -7.72 22.48
N THR A 641 1.75 -7.13 23.17
CA THR A 641 1.64 -5.79 23.77
C THR A 641 1.34 -4.71 22.72
N PHE A 642 1.99 -4.75 21.55
CA PHE A 642 1.68 -3.84 20.45
C PHE A 642 0.28 -4.05 19.89
N ARG A 643 -0.10 -5.29 19.60
CA ARG A 643 -1.42 -5.60 19.03
C ARG A 643 -2.56 -5.17 19.95
N ASP A 644 -2.39 -5.38 21.25
CA ASP A 644 -3.35 -4.94 22.27
C ASP A 644 -3.42 -3.41 22.37
N SER A 645 -2.27 -2.72 22.32
CA SER A 645 -2.20 -1.27 22.27
C SER A 645 -2.90 -0.71 21.02
N TRP A 646 -2.60 -1.27 19.84
CA TRP A 646 -3.20 -0.86 18.58
C TRP A 646 -4.71 -1.00 18.60
N ASN A 647 -5.22 -2.19 18.96
CA ASN A 647 -6.65 -2.44 19.06
C ASN A 647 -7.33 -1.46 20.02
N ALA A 648 -6.72 -1.19 21.16
CA ALA A 648 -7.30 -0.28 22.12
C ALA A 648 -7.44 1.16 21.61
N TRP A 649 -6.43 1.69 20.93
CA TRP A 649 -6.52 3.03 20.34
C TRP A 649 -7.50 3.08 19.17
N ALA A 650 -7.56 2.01 18.36
CA ALA A 650 -8.46 1.89 17.22
C ALA A 650 -9.93 1.74 17.66
N ASP A 651 -10.20 0.90 18.66
CA ASP A 651 -11.53 0.67 19.25
C ASP A 651 -12.05 1.94 19.94
N GLY A 652 -11.14 2.78 20.45
CA GLY A 652 -11.48 4.12 20.94
C GLY A 652 -11.97 5.05 19.83
N GLY A 653 -11.74 4.75 18.55
CA GLY A 653 -12.19 5.54 17.40
C GLY A 653 -11.16 6.51 16.84
N ALA A 654 -9.91 6.47 17.29
CA ALA A 654 -8.82 7.29 16.74
C ALA A 654 -8.34 6.75 15.39
N GLN A 655 -7.82 7.65 14.53
CA GLN A 655 -7.08 7.25 13.34
C GLN A 655 -5.63 6.94 13.71
N LEU A 656 -5.11 5.78 13.30
CA LEU A 656 -3.79 5.32 13.73
C LEU A 656 -2.78 5.29 12.59
N PHE A 657 -1.54 5.64 12.92
CA PHE A 657 -0.40 5.44 12.05
C PHE A 657 0.78 4.89 12.85
N LEU A 658 1.61 4.06 12.23
CA LEU A 658 2.73 3.41 12.90
C LEU A 658 3.96 4.34 12.91
N ARG A 659 4.48 4.65 14.11
CA ARG A 659 5.69 5.48 14.29
C ARG A 659 6.73 4.81 15.19
N PRO A 660 7.45 3.79 14.72
CA PRO A 660 8.34 3.01 15.57
C PRO A 660 9.81 3.45 15.46
N ASN A 661 10.62 2.98 16.40
CA ASN A 661 12.09 3.08 16.39
C ASN A 661 12.77 1.73 16.07
N TYR A 662 12.05 0.80 15.45
CA TYR A 662 12.46 -0.60 15.29
C TYR A 662 13.83 -0.81 14.66
N PHE A 663 14.24 0.07 13.74
CA PHE A 663 15.47 -0.08 12.98
C PHE A 663 16.68 0.61 13.61
N LEU A 664 16.57 1.21 14.81
CA LEU A 664 17.77 1.70 15.55
C LEU A 664 18.66 0.57 16.08
N ALA A 665 18.13 -0.66 16.14
CA ALA A 665 18.83 -1.79 16.75
C ALA A 665 19.81 -2.47 15.79
N GLY A 666 20.84 -3.09 16.36
CA GLY A 666 21.74 -3.98 15.62
C GLY A 666 23.09 -3.39 15.24
N TYR A 667 23.31 -2.08 15.35
CA TYR A 667 24.54 -1.40 14.91
C TYR A 667 24.93 -1.73 13.45
N ASN A 668 25.79 -2.72 13.19
CA ASN A 668 26.03 -3.32 11.87
C ASN A 668 25.91 -4.85 11.87
N PHE A 669 25.44 -5.45 12.96
CA PHE A 669 25.30 -6.89 13.13
C PHE A 669 24.08 -7.45 12.38
N PRO A 670 24.14 -8.75 11.99
CA PRO A 670 23.08 -9.40 11.22
C PRO A 670 21.89 -9.77 12.11
N VAL A 671 21.11 -8.77 12.49
CA VAL A 671 19.83 -8.94 13.20
C VAL A 671 18.71 -9.09 12.17
N ASN A 672 17.90 -10.14 12.26
CA ASN A 672 16.78 -10.39 11.37
C ASN A 672 15.50 -10.62 12.16
N PHE A 673 14.49 -9.77 11.92
CA PHE A 673 13.15 -9.85 12.50
C PHE A 673 12.07 -9.65 11.42
N SER A 674 12.44 -9.81 10.15
CA SER A 674 11.61 -9.45 8.99
C SER A 674 10.23 -10.12 9.01
N ARG A 675 10.12 -11.39 9.37
CA ARG A 675 8.83 -12.10 9.46
C ARG A 675 7.92 -11.53 10.53
N ARG A 676 8.48 -11.33 11.74
CA ARG A 676 7.74 -10.79 12.89
C ARG A 676 7.27 -9.37 12.63
N PHE A 677 8.14 -8.53 12.07
CA PHE A 677 7.79 -7.17 11.67
C PHE A 677 6.72 -7.14 10.56
N GLY A 678 6.86 -7.96 9.51
CA GLY A 678 5.86 -8.06 8.45
C GLY A 678 4.48 -8.46 8.98
N SER A 679 4.44 -9.41 9.92
CA SER A 679 3.21 -9.85 10.59
C SER A 679 2.54 -8.71 11.37
N ASP A 680 3.29 -7.96 12.18
CA ASP A 680 2.75 -6.83 12.95
C ASP A 680 2.33 -5.66 12.06
N PHE A 681 3.05 -5.42 10.96
CA PHE A 681 2.68 -4.39 9.98
C PHE A 681 1.36 -4.73 9.29
N LEU A 682 1.20 -5.96 8.80
CA LEU A 682 -0.04 -6.40 8.15
C LEU A 682 -1.22 -6.39 9.13
N PHE A 683 -0.99 -6.77 10.39
CA PHE A 683 -1.99 -6.63 11.44
C PHE A 683 -2.47 -5.17 11.58
N ALA A 684 -1.54 -4.22 11.69
CA ALA A 684 -1.87 -2.80 11.79
C ALA A 684 -2.57 -2.27 10.52
N LEU A 685 -2.09 -2.66 9.34
CA LEU A 685 -2.68 -2.27 8.05
C LEU A 685 -4.12 -2.74 7.91
N ARG A 686 -4.39 -4.00 8.26
CA ARG A 686 -5.75 -4.58 8.26
C ARG A 686 -6.65 -4.00 9.35
N ARG A 687 -6.06 -3.34 10.36
CA ARG A 687 -6.76 -2.58 11.41
C ARG A 687 -6.62 -1.07 11.19
N ASP A 688 -6.91 -0.65 9.96
CA ASP A 688 -7.09 0.74 9.53
C ASP A 688 -5.88 1.67 9.68
N MET A 689 -4.64 1.14 9.66
CA MET A 689 -3.45 1.99 9.53
C MET A 689 -3.49 2.77 8.22
N PHE A 690 -3.44 4.08 8.30
CA PHE A 690 -3.51 4.95 7.10
C PHE A 690 -2.17 5.62 6.73
N ALA A 691 -1.16 5.50 7.60
CA ALA A 691 0.18 6.07 7.39
C ALA A 691 1.27 5.35 8.20
N THR A 692 2.54 5.63 7.87
CA THR A 692 3.74 5.18 8.59
C THR A 692 4.82 6.25 8.61
N ILE A 693 5.49 6.40 9.76
CA ILE A 693 6.67 7.26 9.93
C ILE A 693 7.71 6.54 10.79
N PHE A 694 8.71 5.95 10.17
CA PHE A 694 9.80 5.29 10.88
C PHE A 694 10.88 6.29 11.28
N ASP A 695 11.19 6.35 12.56
CA ASP A 695 12.14 7.30 13.16
C ASP A 695 13.54 6.66 13.33
N SER A 696 14.02 5.98 12.28
CA SER A 696 15.22 5.12 12.39
C SER A 696 15.77 4.53 11.08
N LEU A 697 16.15 5.29 10.05
CA LEU A 697 16.92 4.73 8.92
C LEU A 697 18.42 4.78 9.18
N THR A 698 18.94 3.73 9.80
CA THR A 698 20.38 3.59 10.08
C THR A 698 21.12 2.82 8.99
N GLY A 699 20.39 2.30 7.99
CA GLY A 699 20.92 1.91 6.70
C GLY A 699 21.79 0.66 6.69
N GLN A 700 21.59 -0.33 7.57
CA GLN A 700 22.31 -1.61 7.58
C GLN A 700 21.94 -2.52 6.40
N TRP A 701 22.08 -2.01 5.19
CA TRP A 701 21.62 -2.63 3.94
C TRP A 701 22.19 -4.03 3.72
N SER A 702 23.45 -4.28 4.09
CA SER A 702 24.08 -5.59 3.86
C SER A 702 23.76 -6.64 4.92
N THR A 703 23.58 -6.24 6.18
CA THR A 703 23.42 -7.19 7.30
C THR A 703 21.97 -7.35 7.76
N GLN A 704 21.11 -6.38 7.46
CA GLN A 704 19.68 -6.39 7.80
C GLN A 704 18.77 -6.22 6.57
N ALA A 705 19.26 -6.60 5.38
CA ALA A 705 18.53 -6.48 4.10
C ALA A 705 17.07 -6.96 4.17
N PRO A 706 16.75 -8.17 4.70
CA PRO A 706 15.37 -8.64 4.74
C PRO A 706 14.43 -7.74 5.54
N ASN A 707 14.91 -7.12 6.63
CA ASN A 707 14.08 -6.22 7.46
C ASN A 707 13.70 -4.97 6.64
N LEU A 708 14.69 -4.35 5.99
CA LEU A 708 14.51 -3.12 5.21
C LEU A 708 13.71 -3.37 3.93
N TYR A 709 13.93 -4.52 3.29
CA TYR A 709 13.15 -4.95 2.13
C TYR A 709 11.70 -5.24 2.52
N MET A 710 11.47 -5.97 3.62
CA MET A 710 10.12 -6.21 4.13
C MET A 710 9.37 -4.90 4.36
N LEU A 711 9.98 -3.93 5.05
CA LEU A 711 9.41 -2.59 5.26
C LEU A 711 9.01 -1.91 3.94
N ALA A 712 9.90 -1.91 2.97
CA ALA A 712 9.64 -1.26 1.69
C ALA A 712 8.50 -1.90 0.90
N ARG A 713 8.38 -3.23 0.96
CA ARG A 713 7.43 -3.99 0.12
C ARG A 713 6.07 -4.14 0.78
N VAL A 714 6.01 -4.36 2.09
CA VAL A 714 4.74 -4.58 2.83
C VAL A 714 3.81 -3.36 2.81
N GLN A 715 4.30 -2.19 2.40
CA GLN A 715 3.47 -0.99 2.21
C GLN A 715 2.93 -0.81 0.77
N THR A 716 3.50 -1.49 -0.21
CA THR A 716 3.18 -1.31 -1.66
C THR A 716 2.68 -2.58 -2.36
N HIS A 717 2.83 -3.75 -1.74
CA HIS A 717 2.49 -5.06 -2.31
C HIS A 717 1.34 -5.78 -1.61
N VAL A 718 0.59 -5.07 -0.78
CA VAL A 718 -0.64 -5.60 -0.19
C VAL A 718 -1.76 -5.32 -1.18
N ASP A 719 -2.35 -6.39 -1.71
CA ASP A 719 -3.55 -6.25 -2.51
C ASP A 719 -4.64 -5.60 -1.64
N THR A 720 -5.41 -4.67 -2.19
CA THR A 720 -6.52 -4.01 -1.48
C THR A 720 -7.85 -4.70 -1.76
N GLY A 721 -7.87 -5.72 -2.64
CA GLY A 721 -9.06 -6.50 -3.00
C GLY A 721 -9.57 -7.48 -1.95
N TRP A 722 -9.37 -7.22 -0.64
CA TRP A 722 -9.68 -8.17 0.43
C TRP A 722 -11.06 -7.98 1.07
N GLU A 723 -12.09 -7.75 0.26
CA GLU A 723 -13.47 -7.94 0.71
C GLU A 723 -13.97 -9.40 0.58
N ASN A 724 -13.20 -10.33 0.01
CA ASN A 724 -13.69 -11.70 -0.20
C ASN A 724 -12.60 -12.77 -0.35
N TRP A 725 -12.05 -13.30 0.75
CA TRP A 725 -11.52 -14.69 0.78
C TRP A 725 -11.74 -15.34 2.16
N GLY A 726 -12.96 -15.86 2.37
CA GLY A 726 -13.23 -17.25 2.80
C GLY A 726 -12.86 -17.77 4.20
N ALA A 727 -12.18 -17.02 5.07
CA ALA A 727 -11.85 -17.50 6.42
C ALA A 727 -12.82 -17.01 7.51
N ASP A 728 -13.31 -15.78 7.36
CA ASP A 728 -14.41 -15.22 8.16
C ASP A 728 -15.72 -15.57 7.43
N VAL A 729 -16.13 -16.83 7.57
CA VAL A 729 -17.34 -17.36 6.90
C VAL A 729 -18.61 -16.93 7.62
N ASN A 730 -18.49 -16.39 8.83
CA ASN A 730 -19.62 -15.91 9.62
C ASN A 730 -19.82 -14.38 9.53
N GLY A 731 -18.85 -13.64 9.00
CA GLY A 731 -18.88 -12.20 8.74
C GLY A 731 -18.72 -11.33 9.99
N ASP A 732 -18.08 -11.82 11.05
CA ASP A 732 -17.93 -11.13 12.33
C ASP A 732 -16.64 -10.30 12.48
N GLY A 733 -15.81 -10.29 11.43
CA GLY A 733 -14.55 -9.55 11.38
C GLY A 733 -13.41 -10.24 12.13
N ARG A 734 -13.59 -11.50 12.55
CA ARG A 734 -12.57 -12.34 13.19
C ARG A 734 -12.52 -13.69 12.47
N ILE A 735 -11.38 -14.36 12.61
CA ILE A 735 -11.20 -15.74 12.16
C ILE A 735 -11.11 -16.57 13.44
N ASP A 736 -12.21 -17.20 13.85
CA ASP A 736 -12.31 -17.90 15.12
C ASP A 736 -13.12 -19.22 15.05
N ILE A 737 -13.45 -19.80 16.21
CA ILE A 737 -14.17 -21.07 16.28
C ILE A 737 -15.64 -20.96 15.82
N GLY A 738 -16.19 -19.75 15.76
CA GLY A 738 -17.50 -19.43 15.18
C GLY A 738 -17.54 -19.69 13.68
N ASP A 739 -16.46 -19.43 12.97
CA ASP A 739 -16.30 -19.76 11.54
C ASP A 739 -16.31 -21.27 11.30
N LEU A 740 -15.63 -22.02 12.17
CA LEU A 740 -15.61 -23.49 12.16
C LEU A 740 -17.03 -24.08 12.32
N ALA A 741 -17.89 -23.43 13.09
CA ALA A 741 -19.27 -23.86 13.30
C ALA A 741 -20.16 -23.65 12.07
N VAL A 742 -19.99 -22.54 11.34
CA VAL A 742 -20.69 -22.26 10.07
C VAL A 742 -20.24 -23.25 8.99
N PHE A 743 -18.94 -23.53 8.90
CA PHE A 743 -18.37 -24.49 7.95
C PHE A 743 -18.79 -25.94 8.26
N SER A 744 -18.82 -26.34 9.54
CA SER A 744 -19.34 -27.66 9.96
C SER A 744 -20.80 -27.85 9.56
N ASN A 745 -21.56 -26.76 9.51
CA ASN A 745 -22.96 -26.78 9.08
C ASN A 745 -23.11 -26.93 7.57
N TRP A 746 -22.17 -26.40 6.76
CA TRP A 746 -22.07 -26.66 5.31
C TRP A 746 -21.61 -28.08 5.00
N TRP A 747 -20.63 -28.59 5.75
CA TRP A 747 -20.13 -29.98 5.67
C TRP A 747 -21.25 -31.01 5.90
N LEU A 748 -22.20 -30.72 6.78
CA LEU A 748 -23.25 -31.66 7.17
C LEU A 748 -24.53 -31.58 6.32
N ASN A 749 -24.77 -30.49 5.57
CA ASN A 749 -26.09 -30.22 5.00
C ASN A 749 -26.19 -30.01 3.49
N ASP A 750 -25.12 -30.01 2.69
CA ASP A 750 -25.28 -29.83 1.24
C ASP A 750 -24.27 -30.60 0.38
N VAL A 751 -24.71 -31.75 -0.16
CA VAL A 751 -23.95 -32.55 -1.15
C VAL A 751 -24.67 -32.55 -2.51
N THR A 752 -25.67 -31.67 -2.74
CA THR A 752 -26.54 -31.81 -3.92
C THR A 752 -26.70 -30.56 -4.80
N SER A 753 -26.10 -29.41 -4.46
CA SER A 753 -26.25 -28.17 -5.25
C SER A 753 -24.96 -27.40 -5.62
N CYS A 754 -23.85 -28.08 -5.94
CA CYS A 754 -22.65 -27.38 -6.44
C CYS A 754 -22.59 -27.34 -7.99
N GLU A 755 -22.55 -26.13 -8.57
CA GLU A 755 -22.31 -25.91 -10.00
C GLU A 755 -20.87 -26.28 -10.44
N PRO A 756 -20.62 -26.61 -11.73
CA PRO A 756 -19.29 -26.96 -12.22
C PRO A 756 -18.40 -25.71 -12.29
N GLY A 757 -17.54 -25.52 -11.29
CA GLY A 757 -16.54 -24.44 -11.28
C GLY A 757 -16.06 -24.01 -9.90
N ASN A 758 -16.83 -24.27 -8.84
CA ASN A 758 -16.41 -24.04 -7.46
C ASN A 758 -16.15 -25.36 -6.75
N ARG A 759 -14.92 -25.57 -6.29
CA ARG A 759 -14.55 -26.76 -5.50
C ARG A 759 -15.18 -26.66 -4.12
N CYS A 760 -16.22 -27.44 -3.90
CA CYS A 760 -16.86 -27.62 -2.61
C CYS A 760 -15.99 -28.57 -1.76
N GLY A 761 -15.34 -28.07 -0.72
CA GLY A 761 -14.69 -28.85 0.35
C GLY A 761 -13.42 -29.66 0.02
N ASP A 762 -13.19 -30.02 -1.25
CA ASP A 762 -12.00 -30.77 -1.70
C ASP A 762 -10.90 -29.79 -2.12
N ILE A 763 -10.11 -29.39 -1.14
CA ILE A 763 -9.07 -28.35 -1.25
C ILE A 763 -7.82 -28.93 -1.90
N ASN A 764 -7.51 -30.20 -1.65
CA ASN A 764 -6.34 -30.86 -2.22
C ASN A 764 -6.61 -31.41 -3.64
N GLY A 765 -7.85 -31.41 -4.11
CA GLY A 765 -8.26 -31.79 -5.46
C GLY A 765 -8.17 -33.28 -5.72
N ASN A 766 -8.32 -34.12 -4.68
CA ASN A 766 -8.22 -35.57 -4.77
C ASN A 766 -9.56 -36.26 -5.11
N GLY A 767 -10.67 -35.51 -5.13
CA GLY A 767 -12.03 -35.98 -5.40
C GLY A 767 -12.85 -36.37 -4.17
N ASP A 768 -12.28 -36.27 -2.96
CA ASP A 768 -12.90 -36.59 -1.68
C ASP A 768 -12.81 -35.40 -0.71
N VAL A 769 -13.89 -35.05 -0.01
CA VAL A 769 -13.85 -34.07 1.09
C VAL A 769 -13.52 -34.82 2.38
N ASN A 770 -12.28 -34.71 2.87
CA ASN A 770 -11.81 -35.49 4.01
C ASN A 770 -10.94 -34.69 5.00
N PHE A 771 -10.39 -35.37 6.00
CA PHE A 771 -9.60 -34.72 7.05
C PHE A 771 -8.32 -34.05 6.51
N ASP A 772 -7.78 -34.49 5.38
CA ASP A 772 -6.61 -33.87 4.76
C ASP A 772 -6.96 -32.50 4.16
N ASP A 773 -8.17 -32.31 3.63
CA ASP A 773 -8.68 -30.99 3.21
C ASP A 773 -8.86 -30.07 4.41
N PHE A 774 -9.38 -30.62 5.51
CA PHE A 774 -9.48 -29.91 6.77
C PHE A 774 -8.11 -29.47 7.31
N VAL A 775 -7.08 -30.34 7.24
CA VAL A 775 -5.71 -30.02 7.63
C VAL A 775 -5.08 -28.96 6.72
N GLN A 776 -5.35 -29.00 5.42
CA GLN A 776 -4.84 -28.01 4.47
C GLN A 776 -5.52 -26.64 4.64
N LEU A 777 -6.83 -26.63 4.95
CA LEU A 777 -7.55 -25.41 5.32
C LEU A 777 -7.09 -24.87 6.67
N ALA A 778 -6.91 -25.72 7.69
CA ALA A 778 -6.36 -25.37 8.99
C ALA A 778 -4.92 -24.84 8.89
N GLY A 779 -4.13 -25.35 7.94
CA GLY A 779 -2.82 -24.80 7.59
C GLY A 779 -2.90 -23.39 6.98
N ASN A 780 -3.99 -23.05 6.30
CA ASN A 780 -4.28 -21.72 5.78
C ASN A 780 -4.97 -20.79 6.80
N TRP A 781 -5.65 -21.35 7.80
CA TRP A 781 -6.30 -20.68 8.93
C TRP A 781 -5.32 -19.84 9.77
N HIS A 782 -4.02 -20.14 9.66
CA HIS A 782 -2.94 -19.42 10.33
C HIS A 782 -2.01 -18.64 9.38
N ASN A 783 -2.28 -18.59 8.08
CA ASN A 783 -1.38 -17.96 7.11
C ASN A 783 -1.51 -16.43 7.04
N ASN A 784 -1.50 -15.77 8.19
CA ASN A 784 -1.12 -14.35 8.30
C ASN A 784 0.26 -14.05 7.71
N ASN A 785 1.05 -15.09 7.37
CA ASN A 785 2.40 -14.99 6.83
C ASN A 785 2.52 -15.31 5.33
N ALA A 786 1.46 -15.69 4.59
CA ALA A 786 1.62 -16.00 3.16
C ALA A 786 2.11 -14.78 2.35
N GLU A 787 1.60 -13.58 2.67
CA GLU A 787 2.07 -12.33 2.08
C GLU A 787 3.51 -11.99 2.50
N VAL A 788 3.83 -12.22 3.77
CA VAL A 788 5.19 -12.05 4.32
C VAL A 788 6.18 -12.96 3.59
N GLU A 789 5.86 -14.25 3.46
CA GLU A 789 6.70 -15.19 2.72
C GLU A 789 6.75 -14.87 1.23
N SER A 790 5.67 -14.37 0.62
CA SER A 790 5.70 -13.92 -0.78
C SER A 790 6.67 -12.76 -1.00
N ILE A 791 6.74 -11.81 -0.06
CA ILE A 791 7.71 -10.70 -0.10
C ILE A 791 9.13 -11.23 0.08
N LEU A 792 9.35 -12.14 1.03
CA LEU A 792 10.66 -12.76 1.26
C LEU A 792 11.09 -13.63 0.07
N ASP A 793 10.18 -14.37 -0.54
CA ASP A 793 10.44 -15.16 -1.75
C ASP A 793 10.84 -14.27 -2.92
N GLU A 794 10.19 -13.11 -3.09
CA GLU A 794 10.63 -12.12 -4.08
C GLU A 794 12.07 -11.66 -3.81
N PHE A 795 12.39 -11.33 -2.56
CA PHE A 795 13.75 -10.96 -2.16
C PHE A 795 14.76 -12.07 -2.47
N TYR A 796 14.49 -13.32 -2.03
CA TYR A 796 15.44 -14.42 -2.22
C TYR A 796 15.55 -14.86 -3.67
N ASN A 797 14.45 -14.87 -4.45
CA ASN A 797 14.48 -15.21 -5.88
C ASN A 797 15.36 -14.24 -6.69
N SER A 798 15.59 -13.02 -6.20
CA SER A 798 16.49 -12.05 -6.81
C SER A 798 17.97 -12.48 -6.82
N PHE A 799 18.35 -13.47 -5.99
CA PHE A 799 19.71 -14.02 -5.94
C PHE A 799 19.94 -15.19 -6.92
N GLY A 800 18.99 -15.47 -7.82
CA GLY A 800 19.17 -16.46 -8.88
C GLY A 800 19.55 -17.84 -8.34
N HIS A 801 20.70 -18.36 -8.76
CA HIS A 801 21.20 -19.66 -8.33
C HIS A 801 21.51 -19.76 -6.83
N ALA A 802 21.84 -18.65 -6.16
CA ALA A 802 22.19 -18.62 -4.74
C ALA A 802 21.00 -18.44 -3.79
N LYS A 803 19.76 -18.41 -4.30
CA LYS A 803 18.57 -18.09 -3.50
C LYS A 803 18.37 -18.99 -2.27
N THR A 804 18.69 -20.27 -2.40
CA THR A 804 18.48 -21.25 -1.32
C THR A 804 19.48 -21.01 -0.19
N GLU A 805 20.74 -20.80 -0.55
CA GLU A 805 21.85 -20.57 0.36
C GLU A 805 21.75 -19.20 1.04
N VAL A 806 21.29 -18.18 0.31
CA VAL A 806 21.03 -16.85 0.89
C VAL A 806 19.83 -16.88 1.85
N ARG A 807 18.76 -17.61 1.51
CA ARG A 807 17.64 -17.83 2.45
C ARG A 807 18.14 -18.55 3.71
N ALA A 808 18.93 -19.61 3.58
CA ALA A 808 19.52 -20.31 4.72
C ALA A 808 20.42 -19.40 5.58
N TYR A 809 21.20 -18.51 4.97
CA TYR A 809 22.01 -17.51 5.67
C TYR A 809 21.15 -16.57 6.53
N PHE A 810 20.04 -16.04 6.01
CA PHE A 810 19.18 -15.12 6.76
C PHE A 810 18.22 -15.82 7.73
N ASP A 811 17.78 -17.04 7.43
CA ASP A 811 17.01 -17.87 8.37
C ASP A 811 17.86 -18.22 9.60
N TYR A 812 19.16 -18.50 9.41
CA TYR A 812 20.10 -18.65 10.53
C TYR A 812 20.18 -17.39 11.41
N TRP A 813 20.28 -16.21 10.80
CA TRP A 813 20.32 -14.96 11.57
C TRP A 813 19.01 -14.64 12.27
N GLU A 814 17.87 -15.05 11.72
CA GLU A 814 16.58 -14.97 12.41
C GLU A 814 16.56 -15.88 13.64
N GLU A 815 17.03 -17.13 13.53
CA GLU A 815 17.14 -18.04 14.67
C GLU A 815 18.00 -17.44 15.80
N ILE A 816 19.16 -16.86 15.45
CA ILE A 816 20.04 -16.19 16.42
C ILE A 816 19.37 -14.94 17.02
N SER A 817 18.63 -14.20 16.22
CA SER A 817 17.91 -12.99 16.63
C SER A 817 16.77 -13.31 17.60
N ASP A 818 16.01 -14.37 17.33
CA ASP A 818 14.91 -14.85 18.19
C ASP A 818 15.43 -15.49 19.48
N ALA A 819 16.63 -16.09 19.46
CA ALA A 819 17.28 -16.65 20.64
C ALA A 819 17.86 -15.57 21.57
N ALA A 820 18.00 -14.32 21.12
CA ALA A 820 18.43 -13.22 21.98
C ALA A 820 17.35 -12.95 23.04
N GLY A 821 17.62 -13.32 24.30
CA GLY A 821 16.76 -13.02 25.45
C GLY A 821 16.59 -11.51 25.68
N SER A 822 16.01 -11.07 26.82
CA SER A 822 15.61 -9.67 27.09
C SER A 822 16.72 -8.59 27.08
N GLN A 823 17.94 -8.92 26.67
CA GLN A 823 19.05 -7.98 26.52
C GLN A 823 18.76 -7.01 25.38
N THR A 824 18.58 -5.76 25.76
CA THR A 824 18.19 -4.65 24.90
C THR A 824 19.41 -3.99 24.24
N LEU A 825 19.36 -3.86 22.91
CA LEU A 825 20.39 -3.31 22.02
C LEU A 825 21.70 -4.12 22.03
N PRO A 826 22.23 -4.58 20.89
CA PRO A 826 23.63 -4.98 20.82
C PRO A 826 24.49 -3.72 20.90
N ASP A 827 24.69 -3.22 22.12
CA ASP A 827 25.74 -2.26 22.41
C ASP A 827 27.12 -2.97 22.44
N GLU A 828 28.20 -2.22 22.66
CA GLU A 828 29.56 -2.77 22.79
C GLU A 828 29.65 -3.91 23.83
N ALA A 829 28.83 -3.88 24.88
CA ALA A 829 28.85 -4.86 25.96
C ALA A 829 28.04 -6.14 25.64
N PHE A 830 26.98 -6.03 24.84
CA PHE A 830 26.06 -7.15 24.56
C PHE A 830 26.34 -7.85 23.23
N ALA A 831 26.86 -7.15 22.21
CA ALA A 831 27.09 -7.76 20.90
C ALA A 831 27.94 -9.05 20.95
N PRO A 832 29.06 -9.13 21.70
CA PRO A 832 29.86 -10.35 21.78
C PRO A 832 29.16 -11.53 22.50
N GLN A 833 28.09 -11.28 23.26
CA GLN A 833 27.32 -12.32 23.94
C GLN A 833 26.38 -13.05 22.98
N ILE A 834 25.83 -12.32 21.99
CA ILE A 834 24.94 -12.85 20.96
C ILE A 834 25.78 -13.39 19.78
N PHE A 835 26.67 -12.56 19.24
CA PHE A 835 27.48 -12.86 18.06
C PHE A 835 28.85 -13.45 18.44
N THR A 836 28.81 -14.59 19.14
CA THR A 836 30.02 -15.31 19.57
C THR A 836 30.87 -15.77 18.37
N PRO A 837 32.17 -16.08 18.55
CA PRO A 837 33.01 -16.60 17.48
C PRO A 837 32.44 -17.85 16.79
N SER A 838 31.79 -18.74 17.55
CA SER A 838 31.14 -19.94 16.99
C SER A 838 29.90 -19.60 16.15
N VAL A 839 29.11 -18.61 16.58
CA VAL A 839 27.95 -18.12 15.82
C VAL A 839 28.40 -17.48 14.51
N MET A 840 29.40 -16.60 14.56
CA MET A 840 29.96 -15.96 13.38
C MET A 840 30.59 -16.97 12.40
N ALA A 841 31.23 -18.03 12.89
CA ALA A 841 31.81 -19.07 12.04
C ALA A 841 30.77 -19.86 11.23
N VAL A 842 29.57 -20.10 11.78
CA VAL A 842 28.45 -20.70 11.04
C VAL A 842 27.95 -19.74 9.98
N GLY A 843 27.72 -18.48 10.34
CA GLY A 843 27.34 -17.43 9.39
C GLY A 843 28.32 -17.30 8.22
N ARG A 844 29.63 -17.35 8.48
CA ARG A 844 30.68 -17.34 7.45
C ARG A 844 30.61 -18.56 6.54
N THR A 845 30.32 -19.73 7.08
CA THR A 845 30.16 -20.97 6.29
C THR A 845 28.95 -20.87 5.35
N LEU A 846 27.82 -20.38 5.84
CA LEU A 846 26.62 -20.14 5.03
C LEU A 846 26.87 -19.11 3.93
N MET A 847 27.62 -18.04 4.24
CA MET A 847 28.03 -17.05 3.24
C MET A 847 28.92 -17.66 2.15
N THR A 848 29.91 -18.48 2.51
CA THR A 848 30.74 -19.21 1.53
C THR A 848 29.90 -20.11 0.63
N ASN A 849 28.89 -20.79 1.18
CA ASN A 849 27.98 -21.61 0.38
C ASN A 849 27.19 -20.76 -0.63
N ALA A 850 26.69 -19.59 -0.19
CA ALA A 850 26.01 -18.65 -1.08
C ALA A 850 26.94 -18.12 -2.18
N GLN A 851 28.22 -17.84 -1.88
CA GLN A 851 29.19 -17.42 -2.88
C GLN A 851 29.45 -18.52 -3.92
N ASN A 852 29.62 -19.77 -3.48
CA ASN A 852 29.80 -20.91 -4.38
C ASN A 852 28.55 -21.15 -5.24
N ALA A 853 27.35 -21.02 -4.67
CA ALA A 853 26.09 -21.19 -5.39
C ALA A 853 25.83 -20.06 -6.40
N ALA A 854 26.37 -18.86 -6.15
CA ALA A 854 26.27 -17.73 -7.07
C ALA A 854 27.15 -17.86 -8.32
N GLU A 855 28.16 -18.74 -8.31
CA GLU A 855 29.10 -18.88 -9.42
C GLU A 855 28.40 -19.11 -10.77
N GLY A 856 28.84 -18.35 -11.79
CA GLY A 856 28.25 -18.40 -13.12
C GLY A 856 27.00 -17.53 -13.33
N ASP A 857 26.48 -16.89 -12.28
CA ASP A 857 25.43 -15.88 -12.36
C ASP A 857 25.98 -14.51 -11.91
N PRO A 858 26.33 -13.59 -12.84
CA PRO A 858 26.93 -12.30 -12.49
C PRO A 858 26.05 -11.41 -11.59
N VAL A 859 24.72 -11.56 -11.65
CA VAL A 859 23.80 -10.81 -10.77
C VAL A 859 23.89 -11.40 -9.37
N ALA A 860 23.75 -12.72 -9.23
CA ALA A 860 23.88 -13.40 -7.95
C ALA A 860 25.24 -13.11 -7.28
N VAL A 861 26.35 -13.19 -8.04
CA VAL A 861 27.70 -12.92 -7.51
C VAL A 861 27.79 -11.49 -6.95
N ARG A 862 27.27 -10.49 -7.67
CA ARG A 862 27.26 -9.10 -7.21
C ARG A 862 26.48 -8.95 -5.91
N LEU A 863 25.28 -9.51 -5.85
CA LEU A 863 24.39 -9.41 -4.67
C LEU A 863 24.99 -10.13 -3.46
N VAL A 864 25.53 -11.35 -3.62
CA VAL A 864 26.15 -12.09 -2.51
C VAL A 864 27.42 -11.40 -2.02
N ASN A 865 28.26 -10.85 -2.92
CA ASN A 865 29.44 -10.09 -2.52
C ASN A 865 29.09 -8.84 -1.71
N PHE A 866 27.93 -8.22 -1.95
CA PHE A 866 27.46 -7.11 -1.13
C PHE A 866 27.14 -7.55 0.31
N LEU A 867 26.48 -8.70 0.48
CA LEU A 867 26.19 -9.28 1.80
C LEU A 867 27.47 -9.70 2.53
N GLU A 868 28.43 -10.28 1.81
CA GLU A 868 29.75 -10.67 2.33
C GLU A 868 30.49 -9.48 2.95
N LYS A 869 30.50 -8.32 2.27
CA LYS A 869 31.12 -7.10 2.79
C LYS A 869 30.50 -6.66 4.12
N GLY A 870 29.19 -6.81 4.25
CA GLY A 870 28.47 -6.58 5.49
C GLY A 870 28.93 -7.48 6.63
N LEU A 871 29.01 -8.79 6.37
CA LEU A 871 29.46 -9.77 7.35
C LEU A 871 30.91 -9.50 7.80
N THR A 872 31.79 -9.18 6.87
CA THR A 872 33.19 -8.83 7.17
C THR A 872 33.28 -7.54 8.00
N ASN A 873 32.44 -6.53 7.74
CA ASN A 873 32.35 -5.33 8.59
C ASN A 873 31.93 -5.70 10.03
N ALA A 874 30.95 -6.59 10.19
CA ALA A 874 30.48 -7.05 11.49
C ALA A 874 31.56 -7.84 12.26
N GLU A 875 32.28 -8.73 11.60
CA GLU A 875 33.40 -9.48 12.20
C GLU A 875 34.53 -8.56 12.68
N LYS A 876 34.94 -7.59 11.86
CA LYS A 876 35.96 -6.59 12.24
C LYS A 876 35.48 -5.71 13.39
N THR A 877 34.19 -5.40 13.42
CA THR A 877 33.58 -4.66 14.53
C THR A 877 33.68 -5.46 15.84
N LEU A 878 33.34 -6.75 15.84
CA LEU A 878 33.50 -7.62 17.02
C LEU A 878 34.95 -7.71 17.49
N ALA A 879 35.91 -7.79 16.55
CA ALA A 879 37.33 -7.82 16.89
C ALA A 879 37.78 -6.52 17.59
N ALA A 880 37.34 -5.36 17.10
CA ALA A 880 37.64 -4.06 17.71
C ALA A 880 36.98 -3.90 19.09
N ILE A 881 35.70 -4.28 19.24
CA ILE A 881 34.99 -4.32 20.52
C ILE A 881 35.75 -5.18 21.53
N LYS A 882 36.13 -6.41 21.14
CA LYS A 882 36.83 -7.33 22.03
C LYS A 882 38.18 -6.78 22.47
N ALA A 883 38.96 -6.24 21.53
CA ALA A 883 40.25 -5.63 21.85
C ALA A 883 40.11 -4.41 22.77
N ARG A 884 39.04 -3.62 22.62
CA ARG A 884 38.72 -2.49 23.49
C ARG A 884 38.35 -2.94 24.90
N GLN A 885 37.49 -3.96 25.02
CA GLN A 885 37.14 -4.55 26.31
C GLN A 885 38.39 -5.08 27.04
N ASP A 886 39.31 -5.73 26.32
CA ASP A 886 40.57 -6.19 26.90
C ASP A 886 41.46 -5.00 27.35
N TYR A 887 41.49 -3.92 26.58
CA TYR A 887 42.17 -2.67 26.99
C TYR A 887 41.56 -2.07 28.27
N ILE A 888 40.24 -1.99 28.38
CA ILE A 888 39.55 -1.48 29.58
C ILE A 888 39.82 -2.39 30.79
N ASN A 889 39.75 -3.70 30.61
CA ASN A 889 39.84 -4.65 31.72
C ASN A 889 41.28 -4.90 32.20
N TYR A 890 42.26 -4.82 31.31
CA TYR A 890 43.65 -5.21 31.59
C TYR A 890 44.68 -4.08 31.41
N GLY A 891 44.25 -2.90 30.97
CA GLY A 891 45.06 -1.69 30.91
C GLY A 891 46.02 -1.60 29.71
N ASN A 892 47.02 -0.71 29.82
CA ASN A 892 47.83 -0.21 28.70
C ASN A 892 48.60 -1.28 27.89
N SER A 893 48.82 -2.49 28.41
CA SER A 893 49.45 -3.57 27.63
C SER A 893 48.61 -4.02 26.42
N TYR A 894 47.31 -3.72 26.41
CA TYR A 894 46.38 -4.05 25.33
C TYR A 894 46.05 -2.86 24.43
N LEU A 895 46.58 -1.66 24.72
CA LEU A 895 46.32 -0.44 23.96
C LEU A 895 46.70 -0.60 22.48
N SER A 896 47.88 -1.16 22.19
CA SER A 896 48.34 -1.37 20.81
C SER A 896 47.48 -2.37 20.04
N ALA A 897 46.95 -3.39 20.72
CA ALA A 897 46.07 -4.39 20.10
C ALA A 897 44.71 -3.77 19.73
N TRP A 898 44.14 -2.95 20.62
CA TRP A 898 42.94 -2.18 20.32
C TRP A 898 43.15 -1.19 19.18
N GLN A 899 44.23 -0.40 19.21
CA GLN A 899 44.55 0.56 18.14
C GLN A 899 44.71 -0.14 16.78
N ALA A 900 45.34 -1.31 16.75
CA ALA A 900 45.48 -2.09 15.51
C ALA A 900 44.12 -2.61 15.00
N ALA A 901 43.27 -3.15 15.87
CA ALA A 901 41.95 -3.65 15.49
C ALA A 901 41.03 -2.50 15.03
N HIS A 902 41.07 -1.36 15.72
CA HIS A 902 40.31 -0.17 15.33
C HIS A 902 40.78 0.39 13.98
N ALA A 903 42.09 0.46 13.74
CA ALA A 903 42.64 0.88 12.46
C ALA A 903 42.26 -0.09 11.31
N ASP A 904 42.28 -1.40 11.55
CA ASP A 904 41.83 -2.40 10.57
C ASP A 904 40.35 -2.23 10.22
N LEU A 905 39.48 -1.98 11.21
CA LEU A 905 38.08 -1.68 10.98
C LEU A 905 37.87 -0.41 10.14
N ASN A 906 38.54 0.69 10.50
CA ASN A 906 38.40 1.96 9.79
C ASN A 906 38.93 1.88 8.35
N ASN A 907 40.07 1.22 8.15
CA ASN A 907 40.60 0.96 6.81
C ASN A 907 39.62 0.13 5.99
N TYR A 908 39.01 -0.90 6.58
CA TYR A 908 38.00 -1.69 5.87
C TYR A 908 36.76 -0.87 5.50
N ARG A 909 36.22 -0.07 6.42
CA ARG A 909 35.06 0.80 6.16
C ARG A 909 35.35 1.81 5.04
N ALA A 910 36.54 2.42 5.04
CA ALA A 910 36.98 3.33 3.97
C ALA A 910 37.09 2.63 2.60
N LEU A 911 37.38 1.32 2.56
CA LEU A 911 37.44 0.55 1.31
C LEU A 911 36.06 0.23 0.73
N VAL A 912 35.00 0.20 1.55
CA VAL A 912 33.66 -0.27 1.16
C VAL A 912 32.57 0.80 1.30
N GLU A 913 32.88 2.02 1.75
CA GLU A 913 31.88 3.09 1.92
C GLU A 913 31.15 3.45 0.62
N ALA A 914 31.84 3.41 -0.52
CA ALA A 914 31.25 3.69 -1.83
C ALA A 914 30.32 2.57 -2.32
N ASP A 915 30.34 1.40 -1.68
CA ASP A 915 29.40 0.32 -1.97
C ASP A 915 28.07 0.49 -1.26
N PHE A 916 27.96 1.40 -0.29
CA PHE A 916 26.73 1.68 0.48
C PHE A 916 26.23 0.50 1.32
N ILE A 917 27.14 -0.34 1.85
CA ILE A 917 26.77 -1.48 2.70
C ILE A 917 26.08 -1.07 4.01
N CYS A 918 26.38 0.14 4.50
CA CYS A 918 25.79 0.74 5.70
C CYS A 918 25.77 2.27 5.62
N ASN A 919 24.99 2.97 6.47
CA ASN A 919 25.19 4.39 6.73
C ASN A 919 26.45 4.56 7.60
N MET A 920 27.56 5.03 7.02
CA MET A 920 28.81 5.19 7.77
C MET A 920 28.73 6.25 8.86
N GLY A 921 27.87 7.27 8.70
CA GLY A 921 27.62 8.28 9.73
C GLY A 921 26.98 7.70 10.98
N TRP A 922 26.04 6.77 10.81
CA TRP A 922 25.49 6.02 11.94
C TRP A 922 26.56 5.16 12.62
N LEU A 923 27.42 4.51 11.83
CA LEU A 923 28.48 3.68 12.40
C LEU A 923 29.47 4.48 13.22
N ASP A 924 29.82 5.67 12.76
CA ASP A 924 30.74 6.59 13.41
C ASP A 924 30.14 7.24 14.66
N TYR A 925 28.86 7.66 14.61
CA TYR A 925 28.14 8.16 15.80
C TYR A 925 28.25 7.19 16.97
N PHE A 926 28.00 5.90 16.74
CA PHE A 926 28.15 4.90 17.79
C PHE A 926 29.60 4.81 18.29
N VAL A 927 30.58 4.84 17.38
CA VAL A 927 32.00 4.82 17.78
C VAL A 927 32.33 6.06 18.62
N GLU A 928 31.96 7.27 18.22
CA GLU A 928 32.23 8.51 18.97
C GLU A 928 31.56 8.52 20.36
N GLN A 929 30.39 7.88 20.51
CA GLN A 929 29.71 7.78 21.81
C GLN A 929 30.40 6.82 22.78
N TYR A 930 31.02 5.76 22.28
CA TYR A 930 31.49 4.66 23.11
C TYR A 930 33.00 4.48 23.15
N TRP A 931 33.75 4.81 22.09
CA TRP A 931 35.18 4.54 21.92
C TRP A 931 36.04 5.78 22.12
#